data_AF-A0A8H5IAE9-F1
#
_entry.id   AF-A0A8H5IAE9-F1
#
_cell.length_a   1.000
_cell.length_b   1.000
_cell.length_c   1.000
_cell.angle_alpha   90.00
_cell.angle_beta   90.00
_cell.angle_gamma   90.00
#
_symmetry.space_group_name_H-M   'P 1'
#
loop_
_entity.id
_entity.type
_entity.pdbx_description
1 polymer ?
#
loop_
_entity_poly.entity_id
_entity_poly.type
_entity_poly.pdbx_seq_one_letter_code
_entity_poly.pdbx_strand_id
1 'polypeptide(L)'
;MDRQPETRIFNPDLLDAVLESVVDRGSAAVIRRKIIHACQLAEQKDASATETLRRAETLMSEADKKSRLLEDERIALAQEKEKLLRDAEQLTSLPETVRDLGSTISSALKETLEGMSNSLDGMSNATQSHRTSIESSSGETSKAIQDIKAAGEKIDTSLSSIQESFEHGLKPEDIDALTKGFTDSVETLTESIAGIPAGVRAGLQEEMTLESFFKPFELRDKLTLKEKELTRSEETNQRLIDQLMALQGSKAEVDLLLQQEKERVGRRNQLVKDLQSQLEDAEKLVDDIPELQRQLQEATTEAGRARSLSAELGELKRLYAISQEKTRSQSEKINRLEGQTGRIVELEGRLTKAQQRARDLEESKSNFETQIDQLTETLQDAQTLHEEAKESFRERLEDKVELLSSKDRELENLRRELGDMRELQKRLSEANGQVCDLAKEVRAANSNSIAHLRGLSDSLACANVLRDRLEEATGQVRTLKAELEYAEGRSSDVEKERQDLDKQLTDVTAKLTELEGQLHSQETQRSLQIPESPLGELASMYAKIAREVLNLPVIPQALATYDFRALALAIAPLLFRSESNPELSVFLDSGSSEWHCLENVVDGMLRPEAIRQRQCTDHDGDCVLARVVESEERAVLDFYI
;
A
#
# COMPACT_ATOMS: atom_id res chain seq x y z
N MET A 1 35.37 9.21 -12.31
CA MET A 1 35.19 8.04 -11.43
C MET A 1 35.83 6.86 -12.11
N ASP A 2 36.95 6.41 -11.56
CA ASP A 2 37.68 5.24 -12.06
C ASP A 2 36.78 4.00 -11.99
N ARG A 3 36.73 3.24 -13.10
CA ARG A 3 35.97 2.00 -13.18
C ARG A 3 36.53 1.02 -12.16
N GLN A 4 35.77 0.73 -11.10
CA GLN A 4 36.11 -0.37 -10.21
C GLN A 4 36.17 -1.68 -11.01
N PRO A 5 37.13 -2.57 -10.73
CA PRO A 5 37.25 -3.84 -11.44
C PRO A 5 35.99 -4.67 -11.20
N GLU A 6 35.39 -5.15 -12.30
CA GLU A 6 34.26 -6.08 -12.31
C GLU A 6 34.56 -7.24 -11.37
N THR A 7 33.92 -7.22 -10.21
CA THR A 7 34.02 -8.27 -9.21
C THR A 7 33.18 -9.42 -9.75
N ARG A 8 33.80 -10.32 -10.52
CA ARG A 8 33.15 -11.58 -10.90
C ARG A 8 32.73 -12.28 -9.61
N ILE A 9 31.43 -12.49 -9.47
CA ILE A 9 30.81 -13.05 -8.26
C ILE A 9 31.29 -14.50 -8.05
N PHE A 10 31.81 -15.13 -9.11
CA PHE A 10 32.20 -16.53 -9.09
C PHE A 10 33.59 -16.77 -9.69
N ASN A 11 34.45 -17.45 -8.92
CA ASN A 11 35.72 -17.96 -9.41
C ASN A 11 35.56 -19.45 -9.80
N PRO A 12 35.60 -19.80 -11.10
CA PRO A 12 35.42 -21.18 -11.57
C PRO A 12 36.49 -22.14 -11.04
N ASP A 13 37.69 -21.65 -10.70
CA ASP A 13 38.78 -22.50 -10.20
C ASP A 13 38.48 -23.08 -8.80
N LEU A 14 37.74 -22.33 -7.98
CA LEU A 14 37.27 -22.80 -6.67
C LEU A 14 36.19 -23.88 -6.81
N LEU A 15 35.34 -23.78 -7.83
CA LEU A 15 34.33 -24.80 -8.11
C LEU A 15 34.98 -26.11 -8.56
N ASP A 16 36.00 -26.00 -9.40
CA ASP A 16 36.73 -27.16 -9.91
C ASP A 16 37.48 -27.88 -8.77
N ALA A 17 38.07 -27.14 -7.82
CA ALA A 17 38.67 -27.71 -6.61
C ALA A 17 37.66 -28.41 -5.68
N VAL A 18 36.43 -27.91 -5.56
CA VAL A 18 35.38 -28.55 -4.75
C VAL A 18 34.86 -29.82 -5.43
N LEU A 19 34.70 -29.80 -6.74
CA LEU A 19 34.15 -30.92 -7.52
C LEU A 19 35.16 -32.05 -7.76
N GLU A 20 36.46 -31.82 -7.53
CA GLU A 20 37.50 -32.88 -7.56
C GLU A 20 37.24 -34.02 -6.56
N SER A 21 36.50 -33.74 -5.49
CA SER A 21 36.13 -34.73 -4.46
C SER A 21 34.95 -35.62 -4.84
N VAL A 22 34.25 -35.34 -5.94
CA VAL A 22 33.08 -36.10 -6.38
C VAL A 22 33.51 -37.32 -7.19
N VAL A 23 33.23 -38.51 -6.66
CA VAL A 23 33.69 -39.81 -7.21
C VAL A 23 33.16 -40.07 -8.64
N ASP A 24 31.94 -39.63 -8.94
CA ASP A 24 31.37 -39.72 -10.28
C ASP A 24 31.63 -38.45 -11.10
N ARG A 25 32.56 -38.55 -12.05
CA ARG A 25 32.91 -37.46 -12.97
C ARG A 25 31.73 -36.99 -13.84
N GLY A 26 30.79 -37.89 -14.15
CA GLY A 26 29.59 -37.54 -14.92
C GLY A 26 28.69 -36.58 -14.13
N SER A 27 28.37 -36.94 -12.89
CA SER A 27 27.62 -36.09 -11.97
C SER A 27 28.34 -34.76 -11.68
N ALA A 28 29.66 -34.80 -11.46
CA ALA A 28 30.47 -33.60 -11.25
C ALA A 28 30.37 -32.61 -12.42
N ALA A 29 30.45 -33.08 -13.66
CA ALA A 29 30.34 -32.24 -14.86
C ALA A 29 28.93 -31.64 -15.06
N VAL A 30 27.88 -32.35 -14.64
CA VAL A 30 26.50 -31.84 -14.67
C VAL A 30 26.30 -30.77 -13.60
N ILE A 31 26.78 -31.01 -12.38
CA ILE A 31 26.73 -30.05 -11.28
C ILE A 31 27.51 -28.79 -11.65
N ARG A 32 28.71 -28.94 -12.21
CA ARG A 32 29.53 -27.82 -12.70
C ARG A 32 28.77 -26.94 -13.69
N ARG A 33 28.17 -27.54 -14.73
CA ARG A 33 27.41 -26.81 -15.75
C ARG A 33 26.22 -26.06 -15.16
N LYS A 34 25.49 -26.68 -14.23
CA LYS A 34 24.34 -26.04 -13.57
C LYS A 34 24.76 -24.86 -12.71
N ILE A 35 25.86 -24.98 -11.96
CA ILE A 35 26.37 -23.89 -11.11
C ILE A 35 26.90 -22.75 -11.98
N ILE A 36 27.69 -23.04 -13.02
CA ILE A 36 28.17 -22.00 -13.94
C ILE A 36 27.00 -21.27 -14.61
N HIS A 37 25.99 -22.00 -15.08
CA HIS A 37 24.80 -21.39 -15.69
C HIS A 37 24.01 -20.53 -14.70
N ALA A 38 23.86 -20.98 -13.45
CA ALA A 38 23.21 -20.19 -12.40
C ALA A 38 24.00 -18.91 -12.07
N CYS A 39 25.33 -18.98 -12.01
CA CYS A 39 26.19 -17.81 -11.81
C CYS A 39 26.11 -16.83 -12.99
N GLN A 40 26.14 -17.32 -14.23
CA GLN A 40 25.98 -16.47 -15.42
C GLN A 40 24.62 -15.77 -15.44
N LEU A 41 23.56 -16.47 -15.05
CA LEU A 41 22.22 -15.88 -14.94
C LEU A 41 22.17 -14.82 -13.84
N ALA A 42 22.82 -15.06 -12.70
CA ALA A 42 22.92 -14.10 -11.61
C ALA A 42 23.70 -12.85 -12.03
N GLU A 43 24.85 -13.01 -12.71
CA GLU A 43 25.64 -11.90 -13.26
C GLU A 43 24.84 -11.10 -14.32
N GLN A 44 24.09 -11.78 -15.19
CA GLN A 44 23.23 -11.10 -16.17
C GLN A 44 22.11 -10.30 -15.49
N LYS A 45 21.52 -10.84 -14.43
CA LYS A 45 20.48 -10.15 -13.66
C LYS A 45 21.05 -8.98 -12.87
N ASP A 46 22.24 -9.12 -12.30
CA ASP A 46 22.95 -8.05 -11.60
C ASP A 46 23.34 -6.91 -12.55
N ALA A 47 23.84 -7.23 -13.75
CA ALA A 47 24.11 -6.24 -14.79
C ALA A 47 22.83 -5.52 -15.25
N SER A 48 21.72 -6.26 -15.42
CA SER A 48 20.42 -5.66 -15.75
C SER A 48 19.88 -4.76 -14.64
N ALA A 49 20.06 -5.15 -13.37
CA ALA A 49 19.67 -4.35 -12.22
C ALA A 49 20.51 -3.07 -12.11
N THR A 50 21.82 -3.19 -12.32
CA THR A 50 22.77 -2.06 -12.31
C THR A 50 22.45 -1.06 -13.42
N GLU A 51 22.14 -1.53 -14.63
CA GLU A 51 21.73 -0.66 -15.74
C GLU A 51 20.39 0.03 -15.45
N THR A 52 19.44 -0.66 -14.83
CA THR A 52 18.16 -0.07 -14.42
C THR A 52 18.36 1.00 -13.35
N LEU A 53 19.22 0.74 -12.36
CA LEU A 53 19.61 1.71 -11.34
C LEU A 53 20.25 2.95 -11.98
N ARG A 54 21.18 2.76 -12.92
CA ARG A 54 21.85 3.86 -13.64
C ARG A 54 20.87 4.72 -14.44
N ARG A 55 19.86 4.11 -15.07
CA ARG A 55 18.77 4.83 -15.75
C ARG A 55 17.92 5.63 -14.76
N ALA A 56 17.58 5.04 -13.61
CA ALA A 56 16.85 5.72 -12.56
C ALA A 56 17.63 6.93 -12.01
N GLU A 57 18.93 6.79 -11.75
CA GLU A 57 19.82 7.89 -11.34
C GLU A 57 19.89 9.01 -12.38
N THR A 58 19.92 8.65 -13.67
CA THR A 58 19.92 9.63 -14.76
C THR A 58 18.61 10.41 -14.80
N LEU A 59 17.47 9.72 -14.67
CA LEU A 59 16.15 10.35 -14.63
C LEU A 59 15.97 11.22 -13.37
N MET A 60 16.48 10.79 -12.22
CA MET A 60 16.47 11.60 -11.00
C MET A 60 17.31 12.88 -11.15
N SER A 61 18.51 12.77 -11.75
CA SER A 61 19.36 13.93 -12.03
C SER A 61 18.69 14.92 -13.00
N GLU A 62 17.98 14.42 -14.01
CA GLU A 62 17.22 15.24 -14.95
C GLU A 62 16.01 15.91 -14.28
N ALA A 63 15.29 15.18 -13.42
CA ALA A 63 14.19 15.71 -12.63
C ALA A 63 14.66 16.81 -11.66
N ASP A 64 15.80 16.62 -10.98
CA ASP A 64 16.40 17.63 -10.10
C ASP A 64 16.80 18.88 -10.89
N LYS A 65 17.39 18.72 -12.08
CA LYS A 65 17.72 19.84 -12.96
C LYS A 65 16.47 20.60 -13.39
N LYS A 66 15.39 19.90 -13.74
CA LYS A 66 14.11 20.51 -14.12
C LYS A 66 13.45 21.21 -12.93
N SER A 67 13.53 20.64 -11.73
CA SER A 67 13.03 21.25 -10.51
C SER A 67 13.75 22.55 -10.19
N ARG A 68 15.08 22.61 -10.38
CA ARG A 68 15.86 23.86 -10.19
C ARG A 68 15.45 24.93 -11.19
N LEU A 69 15.28 24.56 -12.47
CA LEU A 69 14.81 25.51 -13.50
C LEU A 69 13.42 26.08 -13.18
N LEU A 70 12.50 25.26 -12.68
CA LEU A 70 11.18 25.72 -12.28
C LEU A 70 11.23 26.64 -11.05
N GLU A 71 12.12 26.38 -10.10
CA GLU A 71 12.30 27.27 -8.95
C GLU A 71 12.94 28.60 -9.37
N ASP A 72 13.90 28.58 -10.30
CA ASP A 72 14.49 29.80 -10.88
C ASP A 72 13.42 30.63 -11.63
N GLU A 73 12.56 30.00 -12.44
CA GLU A 73 11.43 30.66 -13.10
C GLU A 73 10.44 31.24 -12.09
N ARG A 74 10.14 30.50 -11.01
CA ARG A 74 9.25 30.96 -9.95
C ARG A 74 9.83 32.18 -9.22
N ILE A 75 11.13 32.20 -8.95
CA ILE A 75 11.82 33.35 -8.36
C ILE A 75 11.78 34.54 -9.32
N ALA A 76 12.02 34.33 -10.61
CA ALA A 76 11.96 35.39 -11.62
C ALA A 76 10.55 36.00 -11.73
N LEU A 77 9.50 35.16 -11.74
CA LEU A 77 8.10 35.62 -11.74
C LEU A 77 7.73 36.35 -10.45
N ALA A 78 8.25 35.93 -9.29
CA ALA A 78 8.04 36.64 -8.03
C ALA A 78 8.67 38.04 -8.06
N GLN A 79 9.88 38.17 -8.62
CA GLN A 79 10.56 39.45 -8.80
C GLN A 79 9.82 40.36 -9.80
N GLU A 80 9.30 39.80 -10.90
CA GLU A 80 8.49 40.55 -11.87
C GLU A 80 7.19 41.03 -11.24
N LYS A 81 6.51 40.19 -10.46
CA LYS A 81 5.32 40.57 -9.69
C LYS A 81 5.62 41.72 -8.73
N GLU A 82 6.73 41.66 -7.99
CA GLU A 82 7.13 42.72 -7.06
C GLU A 82 7.50 44.03 -7.79
N LYS A 83 8.11 43.93 -8.98
CA LYS A 83 8.34 45.08 -9.86
C LYS A 83 7.02 45.70 -10.32
N LEU A 84 6.08 44.90 -10.81
CA LEU A 84 4.77 45.39 -11.24
C LEU A 84 3.95 45.98 -10.09
N LEU A 85 4.08 45.46 -8.87
CA LEU A 85 3.47 46.05 -7.67
C LEU A 85 4.09 47.42 -7.35
N ARG A 86 5.41 47.57 -7.43
CA ARG A 86 6.07 48.87 -7.27
C ARG A 86 5.65 49.86 -8.35
N ASP A 87 5.56 49.42 -9.60
CA ASP A 87 5.11 50.26 -10.72
C ASP A 87 3.63 50.65 -10.54
N ALA A 88 2.79 49.76 -10.02
CA ALA A 88 1.39 50.04 -9.69
C ALA A 88 1.27 51.03 -8.51
N GLU A 89 2.08 50.90 -7.47
CA GLU A 89 2.15 51.87 -6.36
C GLU A 89 2.58 53.26 -6.87
N GLN A 90 3.55 53.33 -7.78
CA GLN A 90 3.93 54.60 -8.44
C GLN A 90 2.82 55.20 -9.29
N LEU A 91 1.99 54.37 -9.93
CA LEU A 91 0.81 54.84 -10.67
C LEU A 91 -0.32 55.32 -9.75
N THR A 92 -0.38 54.87 -8.50
CA THR A 92 -1.36 55.36 -7.51
C THR A 92 -1.05 56.75 -6.93
N SER A 93 0.18 57.27 -7.08
CA SER A 93 0.52 58.66 -6.72
C SER A 93 0.39 59.65 -7.89
N LEU A 94 0.11 59.15 -9.10
CA LEU A 94 -0.18 59.96 -10.29
C LEU A 94 -1.38 60.92 -10.13
N PRO A 95 -2.47 60.57 -9.41
CA PRO A 95 -3.58 61.50 -9.17
C PRO A 95 -3.20 62.72 -8.33
N GLU A 96 -2.20 62.60 -7.45
CA GLU A 96 -1.73 63.72 -6.62
C GLU A 96 -0.86 64.66 -7.43
N THR A 97 0.05 64.13 -8.25
CA THR A 97 0.88 64.95 -9.16
C THR A 97 0.07 65.64 -10.26
N VAL A 98 -0.99 65.00 -10.78
CA VAL A 98 -1.92 65.63 -11.73
C VAL A 98 -2.80 66.70 -11.07
N ARG A 99 -3.17 66.52 -9.79
CA ARG A 99 -3.91 67.52 -9.00
C ARG A 99 -3.05 68.76 -8.72
N ASP A 100 -1.78 68.55 -8.36
CA ASP A 100 -0.84 69.64 -8.10
C ASP A 100 -0.50 70.41 -9.39
N LEU A 101 -0.29 69.72 -10.51
CA LEU A 101 -0.11 70.34 -11.82
C LEU A 101 -1.36 71.11 -12.27
N GLY A 102 -2.55 70.55 -12.04
CA GLY A 102 -3.82 71.21 -12.30
C GLY A 102 -4.01 72.50 -11.49
N SER A 103 -3.61 72.49 -10.21
CA SER A 103 -3.66 73.68 -9.36
C SER A 103 -2.69 74.77 -9.83
N THR A 104 -1.50 74.38 -10.29
CA THR A 104 -0.45 75.29 -10.79
C THR A 104 -0.85 75.94 -12.13
N ILE A 105 -1.48 75.18 -13.03
CA ILE A 105 -1.98 75.70 -14.30
C ILE A 105 -3.19 76.63 -14.06
N SER A 106 -4.05 76.29 -13.11
CA SER A 106 -5.23 77.11 -12.79
C SER A 106 -4.86 78.46 -12.16
N SER A 107 -3.83 78.51 -11.30
CA SER A 107 -3.32 79.78 -10.77
C SER A 107 -2.65 80.65 -11.85
N ALA A 108 -1.84 80.05 -12.74
CA ALA A 108 -1.17 80.77 -13.81
C ALA A 108 -2.15 81.35 -14.86
N LEU A 109 -3.22 80.61 -15.19
CA LEU A 109 -4.28 81.09 -16.06
C LEU A 109 -5.04 82.26 -15.46
N LYS A 110 -5.29 82.22 -14.14
CA LYS A 110 -6.01 83.30 -13.43
C LYS A 110 -5.21 84.62 -13.45
N GLU A 111 -3.91 84.56 -13.17
CA GLU A 111 -3.03 85.75 -13.22
C GLU A 111 -2.92 86.35 -14.63
N THR A 112 -2.87 85.50 -15.66
CA THR A 112 -2.76 85.97 -17.06
C THR A 112 -4.05 86.67 -17.51
N LEU A 113 -5.21 86.16 -17.10
CA LEU A 113 -6.52 86.70 -17.48
C LEU A 113 -6.81 88.03 -16.76
N GLU A 114 -6.36 88.18 -15.52
CA GLU A 114 -6.47 89.41 -14.73
C GLU A 114 -5.53 90.51 -15.27
N GLY A 115 -4.32 90.12 -15.74
CA GLY A 115 -3.40 91.03 -16.43
C GLY A 115 -3.94 91.56 -17.78
N MET A 116 -4.61 90.72 -18.55
CA MET A 116 -5.23 91.13 -19.82
C MET A 116 -6.42 92.07 -19.62
N SER A 117 -7.24 91.86 -18.59
CA SER A 117 -8.39 92.72 -18.29
C SER A 117 -7.96 94.15 -17.95
N ASN A 118 -6.92 94.29 -17.12
CA ASN A 118 -6.42 95.60 -16.71
C ASN A 118 -5.78 96.39 -17.87
N SER A 119 -5.19 95.71 -18.85
CA SER A 119 -4.60 96.37 -20.02
C SER A 119 -5.66 96.86 -21.02
N LEU A 120 -6.80 96.18 -21.11
CA LEU A 120 -7.89 96.54 -22.01
C LEU A 120 -8.63 97.80 -21.52
N ASP A 121 -8.83 97.93 -20.21
CA ASP A 121 -9.45 99.11 -19.59
C ASP A 121 -8.58 100.37 -19.75
N GLY A 122 -7.26 100.22 -19.75
CA GLY A 122 -6.32 101.32 -20.02
C GLY A 122 -6.41 101.86 -21.44
N MET A 123 -6.58 100.98 -22.44
CA MET A 123 -6.70 101.37 -23.85
C MET A 123 -8.04 102.06 -24.18
N SER A 124 -9.12 101.65 -23.53
CA SER A 124 -10.45 102.21 -23.78
C SER A 124 -10.54 103.68 -23.33
N ASN A 125 -9.96 104.00 -22.16
CA ASN A 125 -9.93 105.37 -21.62
C ASN A 125 -9.08 106.35 -22.45
N ALA A 126 -7.96 105.88 -23.03
CA ALA A 126 -7.11 106.70 -23.90
C ALA A 126 -7.81 107.07 -25.23
N THR A 127 -8.60 106.14 -25.77
CA THR A 127 -9.30 106.32 -27.05
C THR A 127 -10.48 107.28 -26.93
N GLN A 128 -11.15 107.33 -25.76
CA GLN A 128 -12.26 108.23 -25.51
C GLN A 128 -11.81 109.70 -25.37
N SER A 129 -10.63 109.94 -24.78
CA SER A 129 -10.05 111.28 -24.59
C SER A 129 -9.70 111.98 -25.93
N HIS A 130 -9.18 111.22 -26.90
CA HIS A 130 -8.82 111.77 -28.21
C HIS A 130 -10.03 112.16 -29.07
N ARG A 131 -11.19 111.54 -28.85
CA ARG A 131 -12.42 111.84 -29.61
C ARG A 131 -13.03 113.19 -29.23
N THR A 132 -13.01 113.54 -27.94
CA THR A 132 -13.58 114.80 -27.42
C THR A 132 -12.79 116.06 -27.83
N SER A 133 -11.49 115.97 -28.11
CA SER A 133 -10.70 117.13 -28.57
C SER A 133 -10.89 117.47 -30.05
N ILE A 134 -11.33 116.52 -30.88
CA ILE A 134 -11.47 116.72 -32.33
C ILE A 134 -12.83 117.33 -32.70
N GLU A 135 -13.87 117.08 -31.91
CA GLU A 135 -15.21 117.64 -32.16
C GLU A 135 -15.36 119.11 -31.74
N SER A 136 -14.43 119.66 -30.95
CA SER A 136 -14.49 121.05 -30.44
C SER A 136 -13.95 122.11 -31.42
N SER A 137 -13.00 121.81 -32.31
CA SER A 137 -12.33 122.83 -33.14
C SER A 137 -12.93 123.02 -34.54
N SER A 138 -13.84 122.13 -34.95
CA SER A 138 -14.47 122.17 -36.28
C SER A 138 -15.69 123.08 -36.38
N GLY A 139 -16.28 123.51 -35.25
CA GLY A 139 -17.54 124.27 -35.22
C GLY A 139 -17.39 125.78 -35.40
N GLU A 140 -16.29 126.37 -34.97
CA GLU A 140 -16.13 127.83 -34.93
C GLU A 140 -15.69 128.43 -36.27
N THR A 141 -14.91 127.69 -37.06
CA THR A 141 -14.36 128.15 -38.35
C THR A 141 -15.41 128.19 -39.47
N SER A 142 -16.48 127.39 -39.36
CA SER A 142 -17.51 127.29 -40.40
C SER A 142 -18.51 128.47 -40.38
N LYS A 143 -18.72 129.10 -39.22
CA LYS A 143 -19.67 130.21 -39.05
C LYS A 143 -19.14 131.54 -39.60
N ALA A 144 -17.86 131.84 -39.38
CA ALA A 144 -17.25 133.09 -39.85
C ALA A 144 -17.16 133.19 -41.39
N ILE A 145 -17.01 132.06 -42.09
CA ILE A 145 -16.94 132.03 -43.56
C ILE A 145 -18.32 132.29 -44.19
N GLN A 146 -19.40 131.91 -43.51
CA GLN A 146 -20.76 132.12 -44.00
C GLN A 146 -21.20 133.58 -43.91
N ASP A 147 -20.79 134.29 -42.84
CA ASP A 147 -21.17 135.70 -42.61
C ASP A 147 -20.48 136.66 -43.59
N ILE A 148 -19.22 136.38 -43.98
CA ILE A 148 -18.47 137.18 -44.96
C ILE A 148 -19.10 137.05 -46.37
N LYS A 149 -19.61 135.87 -46.71
CA LYS A 149 -20.25 135.62 -48.01
C LYS A 149 -21.56 136.39 -48.15
N ALA A 150 -22.37 136.46 -47.08
CA ALA A 150 -23.64 137.18 -47.09
C ALA A 150 -23.48 138.72 -47.21
N ALA A 151 -22.38 139.28 -46.70
CA ALA A 151 -22.08 140.71 -46.84
C ALA A 151 -21.67 141.07 -48.28
N GLY A 152 -20.91 140.21 -48.96
CA GLY A 152 -20.50 140.41 -50.36
C GLY A 152 -21.69 140.46 -51.33
N GLU A 153 -22.67 139.55 -51.17
CA GLU A 153 -23.84 139.48 -52.06
C GLU A 153 -24.75 140.72 -51.98
N LYS A 154 -24.79 141.43 -50.84
CA LYS A 154 -25.55 142.68 -50.66
C LYS A 154 -24.90 143.90 -51.34
N ILE A 155 -23.58 143.91 -51.44
CA ILE A 155 -22.84 144.99 -52.11
C ILE A 155 -23.00 144.88 -53.63
N ASP A 156 -22.96 143.67 -54.19
CA ASP A 156 -23.16 143.43 -55.63
C ASP A 156 -24.57 143.79 -56.11
N THR A 157 -25.60 143.55 -55.29
CA THR A 157 -26.99 143.96 -55.62
C THR A 157 -27.16 145.48 -55.60
N SER A 158 -26.48 146.16 -54.67
CA SER A 158 -26.51 147.63 -54.58
C SER A 158 -25.77 148.29 -55.74
N LEU A 159 -24.61 147.76 -56.13
CA LEU A 159 -23.85 148.25 -57.29
C LEU A 159 -24.58 148.03 -58.62
N SER A 160 -25.29 146.89 -58.76
CA SER A 160 -26.09 146.62 -59.96
C SER A 160 -27.25 147.61 -60.12
N SER A 161 -27.89 148.02 -59.01
CA SER A 161 -28.97 149.03 -59.02
C SER A 161 -28.46 150.44 -59.35
N ILE A 162 -27.23 150.78 -58.92
CA ILE A 162 -26.57 152.06 -59.24
C ILE A 162 -26.24 152.16 -60.74
N GLN A 163 -25.82 151.05 -61.35
CA GLN A 163 -25.49 151.00 -62.78
C GLN A 163 -26.74 151.18 -63.67
N GLU A 164 -27.88 150.61 -63.29
CA GLU A 164 -29.16 150.76 -64.01
C GLU A 164 -29.72 152.20 -63.88
N SER A 165 -29.50 152.86 -62.73
CA SER A 165 -29.90 154.25 -62.49
C SER A 165 -29.10 155.27 -63.32
N PHE A 166 -27.84 154.95 -63.66
CA PHE A 166 -26.98 155.81 -64.47
C PHE A 166 -27.36 155.81 -65.97
N GLU A 167 -28.00 154.74 -66.47
CA GLU A 167 -28.41 154.65 -67.88
C GLU A 167 -29.67 155.45 -68.23
N HIS A 168 -30.42 155.96 -67.25
CA HIS A 168 -31.70 156.65 -67.48
C HIS A 168 -31.74 158.13 -67.08
N GLY A 169 -30.59 158.72 -66.74
CA GLY A 169 -30.45 160.15 -66.47
C GLY A 169 -30.94 160.53 -65.07
N LEU A 170 -29.98 160.67 -64.14
CA LEU A 170 -30.21 160.89 -62.71
C LEU A 170 -31.00 162.17 -62.43
N LYS A 171 -32.12 162.02 -61.73
CA LYS A 171 -32.83 163.15 -61.10
C LYS A 171 -32.27 163.37 -59.69
N PRO A 172 -32.40 164.59 -59.13
CA PRO A 172 -31.89 164.89 -57.79
C PRO A 172 -32.43 163.95 -56.71
N GLU A 173 -33.66 163.46 -56.86
CA GLU A 173 -34.27 162.50 -55.93
C GLU A 173 -33.53 161.14 -55.90
N ASP A 174 -32.90 160.75 -57.00
CA ASP A 174 -32.14 159.49 -57.10
C ASP A 174 -30.78 159.60 -56.39
N ILE A 175 -30.20 160.80 -56.30
CA ILE A 175 -28.93 161.05 -55.60
C ILE A 175 -29.13 160.94 -54.08
N ASP A 176 -30.26 161.42 -53.55
CA ASP A 176 -30.58 161.25 -52.12
C ASP A 176 -30.84 159.78 -51.77
N ALA A 177 -31.50 159.03 -52.66
CA ALA A 177 -31.66 157.58 -52.50
C ALA A 177 -30.32 156.83 -52.59
N LEU A 178 -29.43 157.23 -53.50
CA LEU A 178 -28.08 156.66 -53.65
C LEU A 178 -27.22 156.93 -52.41
N THR A 179 -27.25 158.18 -51.93
CA THR A 179 -26.47 158.61 -50.76
C THR A 179 -26.97 157.88 -49.52
N LYS A 180 -28.28 157.70 -49.37
CA LYS A 180 -28.86 156.93 -48.27
C LYS A 180 -28.54 155.43 -48.36
N GLY A 181 -28.70 154.80 -49.52
CA GLY A 181 -28.38 153.37 -49.70
C GLY A 181 -26.90 153.04 -49.53
N PHE A 182 -26.02 153.95 -49.95
CA PHE A 182 -24.58 153.84 -49.71
C PHE A 182 -24.25 154.04 -48.23
N THR A 183 -24.90 155.00 -47.56
CA THR A 183 -24.71 155.25 -46.12
C THR A 183 -25.19 154.06 -45.29
N ASP A 184 -26.36 153.49 -45.58
CA ASP A 184 -26.89 152.31 -44.88
C ASP A 184 -25.98 151.07 -45.09
N SER A 185 -25.41 150.91 -46.29
CA SER A 185 -24.47 149.82 -46.59
C SER A 185 -23.11 149.99 -45.90
N VAL A 186 -22.60 151.23 -45.81
CA VAL A 186 -21.38 151.55 -45.06
C VAL A 186 -21.61 151.42 -43.55
N GLU A 187 -22.80 151.76 -43.03
CA GLU A 187 -23.16 151.55 -41.62
C GLU A 187 -23.21 150.05 -41.28
N THR A 188 -23.81 149.23 -42.15
CA THR A 188 -23.83 147.75 -41.97
C THR A 188 -22.42 147.13 -42.04
N LEU A 189 -21.53 147.68 -42.88
CA LEU A 189 -20.12 147.27 -42.95
C LEU A 189 -19.34 147.74 -41.71
N THR A 190 -19.65 148.93 -41.20
CA THR A 190 -19.01 149.50 -39.99
C THR A 190 -19.42 148.74 -38.72
N GLU A 191 -20.67 148.29 -38.62
CA GLU A 191 -21.14 147.41 -37.54
C GLU A 191 -20.54 145.99 -37.63
N SER A 192 -20.29 145.48 -38.84
CA SER A 192 -19.59 144.19 -39.04
C SER A 192 -18.09 144.27 -38.70
N ILE A 193 -17.46 145.43 -38.90
CA ILE A 193 -16.05 145.69 -38.53
C ILE A 193 -15.90 145.92 -37.01
N ALA A 194 -16.96 146.38 -36.33
CA ALA A 194 -16.97 146.52 -34.87
C ALA A 194 -16.89 145.17 -34.12
N GLY A 195 -17.20 144.05 -34.78
CA GLY A 195 -17.09 142.69 -34.24
C GLY A 195 -15.70 142.05 -34.27
N ILE A 196 -14.68 142.74 -34.81
CA ILE A 196 -13.30 142.20 -34.90
C ILE A 196 -12.52 142.46 -33.59
N PRO A 197 -11.97 141.43 -32.92
CA PRO A 197 -11.23 141.55 -31.66
C PRO A 197 -10.01 142.51 -31.74
N ALA A 198 -9.74 143.20 -30.64
CA ALA A 198 -8.79 144.32 -30.50
C ALA A 198 -7.32 144.07 -30.92
N GLY A 199 -6.93 142.81 -31.18
CA GLY A 199 -5.56 142.45 -31.57
C GLY A 199 -5.14 142.87 -32.99
N VAL A 200 -6.06 143.36 -33.82
CA VAL A 200 -5.78 143.71 -35.24
C VAL A 200 -5.87 145.24 -35.49
N ARG A 201 -6.25 146.05 -34.48
CA ARG A 201 -6.53 147.49 -34.61
C ARG A 201 -5.32 148.41 -34.38
N ALA A 202 -4.13 147.87 -34.13
CA ALA A 202 -2.93 148.64 -33.75
C ALA A 202 -1.90 148.85 -34.89
N GLY A 203 -2.18 148.39 -36.11
CA GLY A 203 -1.16 148.36 -37.18
C GLY A 203 -1.28 149.39 -38.31
N LEU A 204 -2.37 150.17 -38.41
CA LEU A 204 -2.69 150.92 -39.64
C LEU A 204 -3.39 152.27 -39.36
N GLN A 205 -2.78 153.15 -38.57
CA GLN A 205 -3.30 154.53 -38.39
C GLN A 205 -2.23 155.53 -37.93
N GLU A 206 -1.27 155.84 -38.79
CA GLU A 206 -0.46 157.07 -38.70
C GLU A 206 -0.11 157.52 -40.13
N GLU A 207 -0.94 158.37 -40.72
CA GLU A 207 -0.52 159.61 -41.38
C GLU A 207 -1.64 160.28 -42.18
N MET A 208 -1.66 161.60 -42.04
CA MET A 208 -2.32 162.64 -42.84
C MET A 208 -3.82 162.89 -42.65
N THR A 209 -4.10 163.90 -41.83
CA THR A 209 -5.11 164.91 -42.16
C THR A 209 -4.46 166.29 -42.15
N LEU A 210 -4.69 167.03 -43.23
CA LEU A 210 -4.10 168.32 -43.56
C LEU A 210 -5.25 169.31 -43.72
N GLU A 211 -5.56 170.11 -42.69
CA GLU A 211 -6.51 171.20 -42.82
C GLU A 211 -6.28 172.26 -41.73
N SER A 212 -5.74 173.42 -42.13
CA SER A 212 -6.25 174.74 -41.72
C SER A 212 -5.29 175.86 -42.16
N PHE A 213 -5.71 176.53 -43.24
CA PHE A 213 -5.06 177.64 -43.88
C PHE A 213 -5.70 178.96 -43.40
N PHE A 214 -4.86 180.00 -43.24
CA PHE A 214 -5.13 181.45 -43.18
C PHE A 214 -5.63 182.11 -41.88
N LYS A 215 -4.79 182.99 -41.32
CA LYS A 215 -4.90 184.45 -41.56
C LYS A 215 -3.62 185.26 -41.19
N PRO A 216 -3.41 186.46 -41.78
CA PRO A 216 -2.12 187.18 -41.84
C PRO A 216 -2.09 188.53 -41.08
N PHE A 217 -0.92 189.22 -41.16
CA PHE A 217 -0.44 190.47 -40.52
C PHE A 217 0.20 190.24 -39.13
N GLU A 218 1.44 190.64 -38.82
CA GLU A 218 2.11 191.91 -39.13
C GLU A 218 3.65 191.77 -39.09
N LEU A 219 4.28 192.41 -40.07
CA LEU A 219 5.73 192.57 -40.26
C LEU A 219 6.25 193.73 -39.40
N ARG A 220 6.75 193.49 -38.18
CA ARG A 220 7.61 194.51 -37.51
C ARG A 220 8.65 194.02 -36.48
N ASP A 221 8.72 192.73 -36.19
CA ASP A 221 9.80 192.13 -35.36
C ASP A 221 10.72 191.18 -36.18
N LYS A 222 10.79 191.40 -37.51
CA LYS A 222 11.53 190.56 -38.48
C LYS A 222 13.04 190.77 -38.54
N LEU A 223 13.69 191.31 -37.51
CA LEU A 223 15.18 191.39 -37.51
C LEU A 223 15.84 190.71 -36.32
N THR A 224 15.19 190.64 -35.16
CA THR A 224 15.76 190.04 -33.94
C THR A 224 15.43 188.55 -33.76
N LEU A 225 14.50 188.00 -34.55
CA LEU A 225 14.22 186.55 -34.60
C LEU A 225 15.06 185.81 -35.65
N LYS A 226 15.58 186.50 -36.67
CA LYS A 226 16.38 185.91 -37.75
C LYS A 226 17.78 185.44 -37.30
N GLU A 227 18.33 185.99 -36.21
CA GLU A 227 19.57 185.48 -35.58
C GLU A 227 19.34 184.18 -34.79
N LYS A 228 18.13 183.94 -34.28
CA LYS A 228 17.74 182.63 -33.67
C LYS A 228 17.36 181.58 -34.72
N GLU A 229 16.99 181.98 -35.93
CA GLU A 229 16.77 181.07 -37.05
C GLU A 229 18.08 180.59 -37.69
N LEU A 230 19.17 181.37 -37.62
CA LEU A 230 20.48 180.93 -38.14
C LEU A 230 21.11 179.85 -37.25
N THR A 231 20.96 179.96 -35.93
CA THR A 231 21.42 178.93 -34.97
C THR A 231 20.58 177.64 -35.02
N ARG A 232 19.27 177.73 -35.32
CA ARG A 232 18.45 176.54 -35.62
C ARG A 232 18.76 175.93 -36.99
N SER A 233 19.18 176.73 -37.97
CA SER A 233 19.56 176.25 -39.30
C SER A 233 20.82 175.38 -39.26
N GLU A 234 21.76 175.68 -38.35
CA GLU A 234 22.97 174.88 -38.14
C GLU A 234 22.67 173.53 -37.47
N GLU A 235 21.72 173.48 -36.52
CA GLU A 235 21.22 172.22 -35.94
C GLU A 235 20.45 171.35 -36.96
N THR A 236 19.70 171.96 -37.89
CA THR A 236 19.03 171.21 -38.96
C THR A 236 19.99 170.67 -40.01
N ASN A 237 21.11 171.34 -40.29
CA ASN A 237 22.13 170.80 -41.19
C ASN A 237 22.90 169.63 -40.57
N GLN A 238 23.12 169.65 -39.24
CA GLN A 238 23.69 168.50 -38.54
C GLN A 238 22.72 167.30 -38.55
N ARG A 239 21.40 167.54 -38.39
CA ARG A 239 20.38 166.50 -38.55
C ARG A 239 20.27 165.96 -39.98
N LEU A 240 20.49 166.78 -41.01
CA LEU A 240 20.50 166.31 -42.40
C LEU A 240 21.71 165.43 -42.73
N ILE A 241 22.86 165.66 -42.09
CA ILE A 241 24.03 164.78 -42.19
C ILE A 241 23.75 163.43 -41.50
N ASP A 242 23.11 163.44 -40.33
CA ASP A 242 22.70 162.21 -39.64
C ASP A 242 21.59 161.45 -40.40
N GLN A 243 20.67 162.16 -41.08
CA GLN A 243 19.66 161.57 -41.96
C GLN A 243 20.25 161.00 -43.27
N LEU A 244 21.33 161.59 -43.81
CA LEU A 244 22.04 161.02 -44.97
C LEU A 244 22.83 159.75 -44.62
N MET A 245 23.35 159.64 -43.39
CA MET A 245 23.96 158.41 -42.88
C MET A 245 22.90 157.32 -42.61
N ALA A 246 21.70 157.68 -42.16
CA ALA A 246 20.56 156.77 -42.04
C ALA A 246 20.04 156.29 -43.43
N LEU A 247 20.06 157.16 -44.44
CA LEU A 247 19.67 156.82 -45.82
C LEU A 247 20.70 155.94 -46.56
N GLN A 248 21.96 155.91 -46.10
CA GLN A 248 22.94 154.91 -46.56
C GLN A 248 22.73 153.54 -45.90
N GLY A 249 22.17 153.48 -44.68
CA GLY A 249 21.67 152.25 -44.05
C GLY A 249 20.44 151.68 -44.77
N SER A 250 19.50 152.53 -45.19
CA SER A 250 18.29 152.10 -45.91
C SER A 250 18.55 151.67 -47.36
N LYS A 251 19.71 152.01 -47.95
CA LYS A 251 20.10 151.48 -49.28
C LYS A 251 20.52 150.01 -49.21
N ALA A 252 21.20 149.59 -48.14
CA ALA A 252 21.55 148.18 -47.93
C ALA A 252 20.32 147.31 -47.62
N GLU A 253 19.31 147.89 -46.97
CA GLU A 253 18.03 147.22 -46.68
C GLU A 253 17.14 147.09 -47.93
N VAL A 254 17.17 148.09 -48.83
CA VAL A 254 16.51 148.01 -50.15
C VAL A 254 17.19 146.97 -51.05
N ASP A 255 18.53 146.86 -51.04
CA ASP A 255 19.22 145.82 -51.82
C ASP A 255 18.93 144.40 -51.28
N LEU A 256 18.77 144.24 -49.96
CA LEU A 256 18.34 142.97 -49.34
C LEU A 256 16.88 142.62 -49.67
N LEU A 257 15.98 143.59 -49.63
CA LEU A 257 14.57 143.40 -50.02
C LEU A 257 14.42 143.13 -51.53
N LEU A 258 15.24 143.75 -52.38
CA LEU A 258 15.27 143.47 -53.81
C LEU A 258 15.79 142.05 -54.11
N GLN A 259 16.72 141.55 -53.30
CA GLN A 259 17.20 140.17 -53.39
C GLN A 259 16.17 139.16 -52.86
N GLN A 260 15.49 139.48 -51.76
CA GLN A 260 14.38 138.67 -51.25
C GLN A 260 13.20 138.61 -52.22
N GLU A 261 12.86 139.71 -52.91
CA GLU A 261 11.82 139.67 -53.94
C GLU A 261 12.27 138.96 -55.21
N LYS A 262 13.55 139.05 -55.62
CA LYS A 262 14.05 138.18 -56.70
C LYS A 262 13.92 136.70 -56.36
N GLU A 263 14.19 136.30 -55.12
CA GLU A 263 13.98 134.92 -54.66
C GLU A 263 12.50 134.57 -54.52
N ARG A 264 11.63 135.51 -54.14
CA ARG A 264 10.19 135.28 -54.01
C ARG A 264 9.51 135.18 -55.38
N VAL A 265 9.93 135.97 -56.35
CA VAL A 265 9.53 135.84 -57.77
C VAL A 265 10.11 134.57 -58.38
N GLY A 266 11.35 134.20 -58.05
CA GLY A 266 11.93 132.90 -58.43
C GLY A 266 11.11 131.71 -57.90
N ARG A 267 10.74 131.73 -56.61
CA ARG A 267 9.85 130.73 -56.00
C ARG A 267 8.45 130.74 -56.60
N ARG A 268 7.87 131.90 -56.90
CA ARG A 268 6.57 132.00 -57.59
C ARG A 268 6.64 131.45 -59.01
N ASN A 269 7.69 131.74 -59.77
CA ASN A 269 7.83 131.21 -61.13
C ASN A 269 8.10 129.70 -61.14
N GLN A 270 8.81 129.19 -60.13
CA GLN A 270 8.95 127.75 -59.94
C GLN A 270 7.61 127.12 -59.54
N LEU A 271 6.86 127.74 -58.61
CA LEU A 271 5.53 127.26 -58.22
C LEU A 271 4.53 127.32 -59.38
N VAL A 272 4.60 128.32 -60.26
CA VAL A 272 3.75 128.41 -61.46
C VAL A 272 4.13 127.35 -62.47
N LYS A 273 5.41 127.04 -62.65
CA LYS A 273 5.85 125.90 -63.47
C LYS A 273 5.42 124.56 -62.88
N ASP A 274 5.54 124.40 -61.56
CA ASP A 274 5.14 123.18 -60.87
C ASP A 274 3.61 123.03 -60.90
N LEU A 275 2.85 124.12 -60.77
CA LEU A 275 1.39 124.12 -60.92
C LEU A 275 0.95 123.94 -62.36
N GLN A 276 1.68 124.44 -63.36
CA GLN A 276 1.41 124.15 -64.77
C GLN A 276 1.71 122.69 -65.12
N SER A 277 2.79 122.11 -64.59
CA SER A 277 3.07 120.67 -64.69
C SER A 277 1.97 119.86 -64.00
N GLN A 278 1.53 120.27 -62.81
CA GLN A 278 0.44 119.61 -62.09
C GLN A 278 -0.90 119.79 -62.79
N LEU A 279 -1.12 120.88 -63.53
CA LEU A 279 -2.32 121.09 -64.35
C LEU A 279 -2.29 120.21 -65.61
N GLU A 280 -1.15 120.09 -66.30
CA GLU A 280 -0.98 119.13 -67.41
C GLU A 280 -1.10 117.68 -66.95
N ASP A 281 -0.62 117.35 -65.75
CA ASP A 281 -0.80 116.02 -65.13
C ASP A 281 -2.24 115.78 -64.66
N ALA A 282 -2.94 116.82 -64.17
CA ALA A 282 -4.34 116.75 -63.79
C ALA A 282 -5.29 116.68 -65.00
N GLU A 283 -4.97 117.35 -66.10
CA GLU A 283 -5.73 117.29 -67.36
C GLU A 283 -5.59 115.91 -68.02
N LYS A 284 -4.41 115.26 -67.94
CA LYS A 284 -4.27 113.83 -68.29
C LYS A 284 -5.09 112.90 -67.39
N LEU A 285 -5.16 113.19 -66.08
CA LEU A 285 -5.96 112.42 -65.13
C LEU A 285 -7.48 112.55 -65.36
N VAL A 286 -7.94 113.61 -66.03
CA VAL A 286 -9.36 113.78 -66.41
C VAL A 286 -9.73 112.90 -67.61
N ASP A 287 -8.82 112.67 -68.55
CA ASP A 287 -9.00 111.70 -69.65
C ASP A 287 -9.02 110.23 -69.16
N ASP A 288 -8.46 109.96 -67.97
CA ASP A 288 -8.44 108.63 -67.32
C ASP A 288 -9.67 108.33 -66.43
N ILE A 289 -10.60 109.28 -66.22
CA ILE A 289 -11.79 109.09 -65.37
C ILE A 289 -12.70 107.93 -65.83
N PRO A 290 -12.95 107.69 -67.13
CA PRO A 290 -13.73 106.53 -67.58
C PRO A 290 -13.02 105.19 -67.29
N GLU A 291 -11.70 105.17 -67.33
CA GLU A 291 -10.87 103.98 -67.08
C GLU A 291 -10.78 103.67 -65.57
N LEU A 292 -10.72 104.69 -64.72
CA LEU A 292 -10.79 104.52 -63.26
C LEU A 292 -12.18 104.05 -62.79
N GLN A 293 -13.27 104.46 -63.46
CA GLN A 293 -14.61 103.93 -63.19
C GLN A 293 -14.72 102.46 -63.61
N ARG A 294 -14.10 102.06 -64.74
CA ARG A 294 -13.99 100.65 -65.16
C ARG A 294 -13.21 99.83 -64.14
N GLN A 295 -12.06 100.33 -63.67
CA GLN A 295 -11.22 99.67 -62.67
C GLN A 295 -11.89 99.57 -61.29
N LEU A 296 -12.70 100.55 -60.89
CA LEU A 296 -13.49 100.47 -59.65
C LEU A 296 -14.60 99.42 -59.76
N GLN A 297 -15.26 99.31 -60.92
CA GLN A 297 -16.25 98.25 -61.18
C GLN A 297 -15.59 96.87 -61.20
N GLU A 298 -14.42 96.73 -61.85
CA GLU A 298 -13.60 95.51 -61.81
C GLU A 298 -13.18 95.17 -60.38
N ALA A 299 -12.62 96.11 -59.61
CA ALA A 299 -12.24 95.90 -58.21
C ALA A 299 -13.44 95.53 -57.31
N THR A 300 -14.64 96.04 -57.60
CA THR A 300 -15.86 95.67 -56.87
C THR A 300 -16.30 94.24 -57.21
N THR A 301 -16.17 93.82 -58.47
CA THR A 301 -16.38 92.41 -58.86
C THR A 301 -15.29 91.48 -58.34
N GLU A 302 -14.03 91.94 -58.28
CA GLU A 302 -12.89 91.21 -57.71
C GLU A 302 -13.05 91.05 -56.19
N ALA A 303 -13.54 92.07 -55.49
CA ALA A 303 -13.86 91.98 -54.06
C ALA A 303 -15.05 91.03 -53.81
N GLY A 304 -16.03 90.99 -54.71
CA GLY A 304 -17.10 89.98 -54.72
C GLY A 304 -16.55 88.55 -54.91
N ARG A 305 -15.64 88.37 -55.87
CA ARG A 305 -14.92 87.10 -56.10
C ARG A 305 -14.04 86.72 -54.90
N ALA A 306 -13.34 87.67 -54.27
CA ALA A 306 -12.51 87.42 -53.11
C ALA A 306 -13.34 86.99 -51.89
N ARG A 307 -14.55 87.55 -51.70
CA ARG A 307 -15.48 87.08 -50.67
C ARG A 307 -16.02 85.67 -50.98
N SER A 308 -16.35 85.38 -52.24
CA SER A 308 -16.74 84.01 -52.67
C SER A 308 -15.61 83.01 -52.44
N LEU A 309 -14.39 83.33 -52.87
CA LEU A 309 -13.20 82.51 -52.68
C LEU A 309 -12.85 82.36 -51.19
N SER A 310 -13.05 83.39 -50.37
CA SER A 310 -12.85 83.29 -48.92
C SER A 310 -13.88 82.36 -48.26
N ALA A 311 -15.14 82.41 -48.70
CA ALA A 311 -16.18 81.47 -48.26
C ALA A 311 -15.87 80.04 -48.74
N GLU A 312 -15.46 79.86 -49.99
CA GLU A 312 -15.03 78.57 -50.56
C GLU A 312 -13.79 78.03 -49.86
N LEU A 313 -12.83 78.88 -49.47
CA LEU A 313 -11.63 78.49 -48.74
C LEU A 313 -11.93 78.16 -47.27
N GLY A 314 -12.94 78.81 -46.68
CA GLY A 314 -13.52 78.43 -45.40
C GLY A 314 -14.21 77.05 -45.46
N GLU A 315 -14.96 76.79 -46.52
CA GLU A 315 -15.61 75.50 -46.75
C GLU A 315 -14.58 74.41 -47.05
N LEU A 316 -13.56 74.70 -47.85
CA LEU A 316 -12.45 73.78 -48.14
C LEU A 316 -11.67 73.44 -46.87
N LYS A 317 -11.44 74.40 -45.97
CA LYS A 317 -10.82 74.16 -44.65
C LYS A 317 -11.70 73.27 -43.77
N ARG A 318 -13.02 73.47 -43.79
CA ARG A 318 -13.98 72.59 -43.09
C ARG A 318 -13.95 71.17 -43.66
N LEU A 319 -14.03 71.03 -44.98
CA LEU A 319 -13.97 69.75 -45.66
C LEU A 319 -12.62 69.05 -45.42
N TYR A 320 -11.53 69.80 -45.40
CA TYR A 320 -10.20 69.27 -45.07
C TYR A 320 -10.13 68.79 -43.62
N ALA A 321 -10.63 69.55 -42.65
CA ALA A 321 -10.71 69.13 -41.25
C ALA A 321 -11.59 67.87 -41.07
N ILE A 322 -12.74 67.82 -41.74
CA ILE A 322 -13.62 66.64 -41.77
C ILE A 322 -12.89 65.45 -42.41
N SER A 323 -12.13 65.65 -43.48
CA SER A 323 -11.36 64.60 -44.12
C SER A 323 -10.21 64.10 -43.24
N GLN A 324 -9.54 64.99 -42.52
CA GLN A 324 -8.45 64.64 -41.60
C GLN A 324 -8.97 63.85 -40.41
N GLU A 325 -10.12 64.25 -39.86
CA GLU A 325 -10.78 63.52 -38.79
C GLU A 325 -11.29 62.16 -39.26
N LYS A 326 -11.83 62.08 -40.48
CA LYS A 326 -12.21 60.81 -41.11
C LYS A 326 -10.99 59.90 -41.32
N THR A 327 -9.86 60.44 -41.75
CA THR A 327 -8.60 59.69 -41.90
C THR A 327 -8.07 59.22 -40.55
N ARG A 328 -8.14 60.04 -39.49
CA ARG A 328 -7.80 59.62 -38.12
C ARG A 328 -8.71 58.50 -37.64
N SER A 329 -10.02 58.65 -37.78
CA SER A 329 -11.00 57.60 -37.44
C SER A 329 -10.77 56.31 -38.24
N GLN A 330 -10.42 56.41 -39.52
CA GLN A 330 -10.05 55.26 -40.35
C GLN A 330 -8.74 54.63 -39.90
N SER A 331 -7.72 55.42 -39.55
CA SER A 331 -6.45 54.92 -39.03
C SER A 331 -6.62 54.21 -37.69
N GLU A 332 -7.47 54.72 -36.80
CA GLU A 332 -7.82 54.03 -35.55
C GLU A 332 -8.55 52.71 -35.81
N LYS A 333 -9.46 52.67 -36.79
CA LYS A 333 -10.12 51.43 -37.21
C LYS A 333 -9.12 50.43 -37.79
N ILE A 334 -8.16 50.87 -38.59
CA ILE A 334 -7.08 50.04 -39.13
C ILE A 334 -6.24 49.48 -37.98
N ASN A 335 -5.78 50.30 -37.04
CA ASN A 335 -5.00 49.83 -35.90
C ASN A 335 -5.79 48.81 -35.03
N ARG A 336 -7.10 49.01 -34.87
CA ARG A 336 -7.97 48.02 -34.18
C ARG A 336 -8.06 46.71 -34.97
N LEU A 337 -8.22 46.77 -36.29
CA LEU A 337 -8.28 45.60 -37.17
C LEU A 337 -6.94 44.86 -37.22
N GLU A 338 -5.82 45.57 -37.25
CA GLU A 338 -4.48 44.99 -37.15
C GLU A 338 -4.27 44.30 -35.79
N GLY A 339 -4.70 44.94 -34.69
CA GLY A 339 -4.69 44.32 -33.36
C GLY A 339 -5.57 43.07 -33.28
N GLN A 340 -6.74 43.09 -33.92
CA GLN A 340 -7.60 41.90 -34.05
C GLN A 340 -6.95 40.81 -34.92
N THR A 341 -6.28 41.19 -36.01
CA THR A 341 -5.56 40.26 -36.89
C THR A 341 -4.40 39.58 -36.16
N GLY A 342 -3.63 40.32 -35.35
CA GLY A 342 -2.60 39.75 -34.49
C GLY A 342 -3.14 38.72 -33.50
N ARG A 343 -4.31 38.99 -32.90
CA ARG A 343 -4.99 38.03 -32.01
C ARG A 343 -5.49 36.79 -32.77
N ILE A 344 -5.97 36.94 -34.00
CA ILE A 344 -6.39 35.81 -34.83
C ILE A 344 -5.19 34.91 -35.12
N VAL A 345 -4.05 35.47 -35.54
CA VAL A 345 -2.82 34.69 -35.79
C VAL A 345 -2.34 33.99 -34.52
N GLU A 346 -2.41 34.65 -33.36
CA GLU A 346 -2.08 34.02 -32.08
C GLU A 346 -3.02 32.84 -31.75
N LEU A 347 -4.33 33.02 -31.96
CA LEU A 347 -5.33 31.98 -31.75
C LEU A 347 -5.15 30.81 -32.73
N GLU A 348 -4.82 31.06 -33.99
CA GLU A 348 -4.46 30.04 -34.98
C GLU A 348 -3.20 29.27 -34.55
N GLY A 349 -2.18 29.97 -34.04
CA GLY A 349 -0.99 29.37 -33.46
C GLY A 349 -1.29 28.49 -32.23
N ARG A 350 -2.27 28.89 -31.39
CA ARG A 350 -2.73 28.07 -30.26
C ARG A 350 -3.57 26.89 -30.73
N LEU A 351 -4.42 27.08 -31.73
CA LEU A 351 -5.28 26.04 -32.30
C LEU A 351 -4.45 24.94 -32.96
N THR A 352 -3.43 25.29 -33.75
CA THR A 352 -2.51 24.33 -34.37
C THR A 352 -1.74 23.52 -33.32
N LYS A 353 -1.23 24.18 -32.26
CA LYS A 353 -0.60 23.47 -31.12
C LYS A 353 -1.56 22.53 -30.41
N ALA A 354 -2.81 22.95 -30.21
CA ALA A 354 -3.84 22.11 -29.59
C ALA A 354 -4.20 20.90 -30.48
N GLN A 355 -4.31 21.10 -31.79
CA GLN A 355 -4.53 20.03 -32.77
C GLN A 355 -3.37 19.04 -32.82
N GLN A 356 -2.12 19.51 -32.70
CA GLN A 356 -0.97 18.61 -32.63
C GLN A 356 -1.02 17.77 -31.37
N ARG A 357 -1.25 18.38 -30.20
CA ARG A 357 -1.40 17.64 -28.93
C ARG A 357 -2.54 16.62 -28.98
N ALA A 358 -3.65 16.94 -29.63
CA ALA A 358 -4.75 16.00 -29.81
C ALA A 358 -4.33 14.78 -30.63
N ARG A 359 -3.58 14.98 -31.73
CA ARG A 359 -3.03 13.90 -32.54
C ARG A 359 -2.03 13.05 -31.76
N ASP A 360 -1.10 13.67 -31.03
CA ASP A 360 -0.13 12.95 -30.21
C ASP A 360 -0.82 12.09 -29.13
N LEU A 361 -1.91 12.60 -28.55
CA LEU A 361 -2.73 11.87 -27.58
C LEU A 361 -3.53 10.71 -28.23
N GLU A 362 -4.05 10.91 -29.44
CA GLU A 362 -4.72 9.84 -30.20
C GLU A 362 -3.74 8.72 -30.57
N GLU A 363 -2.53 9.06 -30.99
CA GLU A 363 -1.47 8.09 -31.26
C GLU A 363 -1.07 7.34 -29.98
N SER A 364 -0.87 8.07 -28.88
CA SER A 364 -0.59 7.45 -27.57
C SER A 364 -1.73 6.53 -27.13
N LYS A 365 -3.00 6.92 -27.35
CA LYS A 365 -4.17 6.12 -27.04
C LYS A 365 -4.19 4.83 -27.88
N SER A 366 -3.97 4.92 -29.19
CA SER A 366 -3.90 3.76 -30.08
C SER A 366 -2.78 2.79 -29.68
N ASN A 367 -1.63 3.32 -29.25
CA ASN A 367 -0.52 2.51 -28.74
C ASN A 367 -0.90 1.80 -27.43
N PHE A 368 -1.57 2.48 -26.50
CA PHE A 368 -2.05 1.85 -25.27
C PHE A 368 -3.14 0.81 -25.53
N GLU A 369 -4.07 1.06 -26.45
CA GLU A 369 -5.08 0.06 -26.86
C GLU A 369 -4.40 -1.21 -27.40
N THR A 370 -3.39 -1.05 -28.26
CA THR A 370 -2.61 -2.19 -28.78
C THR A 370 -1.87 -2.94 -27.67
N GLN A 371 -1.30 -2.24 -26.69
CA GLN A 371 -0.66 -2.87 -25.53
C GLN A 371 -1.66 -3.60 -24.64
N ILE A 372 -2.86 -3.04 -24.45
CA ILE A 372 -3.94 -3.68 -23.69
C ILE A 372 -4.39 -4.96 -24.39
N ASP A 373 -4.52 -4.94 -25.72
CA ASP A 373 -4.87 -6.14 -26.49
C ASP A 373 -3.81 -7.23 -26.36
N GLN A 374 -2.52 -6.89 -26.46
CA GLN A 374 -1.40 -7.82 -26.24
C GLN A 374 -1.37 -8.37 -24.81
N LEU A 375 -1.62 -7.52 -23.80
CA LEU A 375 -1.70 -7.96 -22.42
C LEU A 375 -2.91 -8.87 -22.17
N THR A 376 -4.01 -8.63 -22.87
CA THR A 376 -5.22 -9.46 -22.80
C THR A 376 -4.98 -10.83 -23.43
N GLU A 377 -4.31 -10.88 -24.58
CA GLU A 377 -3.92 -12.12 -25.25
C GLU A 377 -2.96 -12.94 -24.38
N THR A 378 -1.87 -12.31 -23.88
CA THR A 378 -0.93 -12.99 -22.98
C THR A 378 -1.57 -13.47 -21.67
N LEU A 379 -2.57 -12.76 -21.16
CA LEU A 379 -3.35 -13.21 -20.00
C LEU A 379 -4.22 -14.43 -20.33
N GLN A 380 -4.84 -14.48 -21.51
CA GLN A 380 -5.61 -15.64 -21.97
C GLN A 380 -4.71 -16.87 -22.19
N ASP A 381 -3.53 -16.69 -22.78
CA ASP A 381 -2.54 -17.75 -22.94
C ASP A 381 -2.08 -18.28 -21.57
N ALA A 382 -1.79 -17.39 -20.62
CA ALA A 382 -1.41 -17.76 -19.26
C ALA A 382 -2.53 -18.51 -18.53
N GLN A 383 -3.78 -18.12 -18.72
CA GLN A 383 -4.95 -18.83 -18.18
C GLN A 383 -5.11 -20.22 -18.80
N THR A 384 -4.89 -20.34 -20.10
CA THR A 384 -4.95 -21.62 -20.82
C THR A 384 -3.86 -22.57 -20.32
N LEU A 385 -2.61 -22.10 -20.25
CA LEU A 385 -1.49 -22.87 -19.69
C LEU A 385 -1.72 -23.25 -18.22
N HIS A 386 -2.37 -22.39 -17.45
CA HIS A 386 -2.72 -22.70 -16.06
C HIS A 386 -3.74 -23.85 -15.96
N GLU A 387 -4.81 -23.83 -16.77
CA GLU A 387 -5.79 -24.92 -16.78
C GLU A 387 -5.19 -26.21 -17.34
N GLU A 388 -4.35 -26.16 -18.38
CA GLU A 388 -3.62 -27.33 -18.87
C GLU A 388 -2.69 -27.94 -17.80
N ALA A 389 -1.94 -27.10 -17.09
CA ALA A 389 -1.08 -27.56 -16.00
C ALA A 389 -1.90 -28.17 -14.84
N LYS A 390 -3.03 -27.55 -14.51
CA LYS A 390 -3.95 -28.04 -13.47
C LYS A 390 -4.56 -29.39 -13.83
N GLU A 391 -4.96 -29.59 -15.09
CA GLU A 391 -5.47 -30.88 -15.55
C GLU A 391 -4.36 -31.94 -15.57
N SER A 392 -3.16 -31.60 -16.06
CA SER A 392 -1.99 -32.51 -16.00
C SER A 392 -1.62 -32.92 -14.58
N PHE A 393 -1.72 -31.99 -13.60
CA PHE A 393 -1.52 -32.34 -12.20
C PHE A 393 -2.64 -33.21 -11.65
N ARG A 394 -3.90 -32.98 -12.07
CA ARG A 394 -5.04 -33.82 -11.68
C ARG A 394 -4.85 -35.26 -12.18
N GLU A 395 -4.55 -35.45 -13.46
CA GLU A 395 -4.29 -36.76 -14.05
C GLU A 395 -3.16 -37.50 -13.32
N ARG A 396 -2.02 -36.82 -13.08
CA ARG A 396 -0.90 -37.40 -12.32
C ARG A 396 -1.27 -37.75 -10.88
N LEU A 397 -2.22 -37.03 -10.27
CA LEU A 397 -2.71 -37.32 -8.93
C LEU A 397 -3.59 -38.56 -8.95
N GLU A 398 -4.49 -38.67 -9.93
CA GLU A 398 -5.36 -39.82 -10.16
C GLU A 398 -4.54 -41.10 -10.40
N ASP A 399 -3.53 -41.05 -11.28
CA ASP A 399 -2.59 -42.16 -11.51
C ASP A 399 -1.92 -42.62 -10.20
N LYS A 400 -1.50 -41.66 -9.36
CA LYS A 400 -0.88 -41.97 -8.06
C LYS A 400 -1.87 -42.57 -7.08
N VAL A 401 -3.12 -42.10 -7.07
CA VAL A 401 -4.17 -42.65 -6.21
C VAL A 401 -4.52 -44.08 -6.65
N GLU A 402 -4.56 -44.34 -7.95
CA GLU A 402 -4.79 -45.69 -8.48
C GLU A 402 -3.62 -46.62 -8.14
N LEU A 403 -2.37 -46.15 -8.28
CA LEU A 403 -1.18 -46.88 -7.88
C LEU A 403 -1.18 -47.19 -6.37
N LEU A 404 -1.51 -46.21 -5.51
CA LEU A 404 -1.63 -46.41 -4.07
C LEU A 404 -2.72 -47.44 -3.75
N SER A 405 -3.89 -47.33 -4.39
CA SER A 405 -4.98 -48.30 -4.22
C SER A 405 -4.57 -49.72 -4.64
N SER A 406 -3.77 -49.85 -5.69
CA SER A 406 -3.18 -51.13 -6.11
C SER A 406 -2.21 -51.67 -5.05
N LYS A 407 -1.34 -50.81 -4.50
CA LYS A 407 -0.39 -51.19 -3.44
C LYS A 407 -1.06 -51.54 -2.12
N ASP A 408 -2.15 -50.86 -1.75
CA ASP A 408 -2.95 -51.21 -0.57
C ASP A 408 -3.58 -52.60 -0.71
N ARG A 409 -4.11 -52.94 -1.90
CA ARG A 409 -4.60 -54.31 -2.19
C ARG A 409 -3.48 -55.35 -2.10
N GLU A 410 -2.29 -55.03 -2.62
CA GLU A 410 -1.12 -55.92 -2.54
C GLU A 410 -0.71 -56.14 -1.07
N LEU A 411 -0.71 -55.10 -0.24
CA LEU A 411 -0.45 -55.19 1.20
C LEU A 411 -1.52 -56.01 1.94
N GLU A 412 -2.80 -55.86 1.60
CA GLU A 412 -3.86 -56.69 2.18
C GLU A 412 -3.71 -58.17 1.82
N ASN A 413 -3.31 -58.48 0.58
CA ASN A 413 -3.02 -59.85 0.18
C ASN A 413 -1.82 -60.42 0.94
N LEU A 414 -0.72 -59.68 1.07
CA LEU A 414 0.45 -60.10 1.86
C LEU A 414 0.11 -60.30 3.34
N ARG A 415 -0.76 -59.45 3.92
CA ARG A 415 -1.25 -59.64 5.29
C ARG A 415 -2.07 -60.91 5.45
N ARG A 416 -2.89 -61.26 4.45
CA ARG A 416 -3.66 -62.51 4.42
C ARG A 416 -2.72 -63.72 4.35
N GLU A 417 -1.75 -63.69 3.44
CA GLU A 417 -0.73 -64.74 3.31
C GLU A 417 0.10 -64.93 4.59
N LEU A 418 0.46 -63.84 5.29
CA LEU A 418 1.10 -63.92 6.61
C LEU A 418 0.20 -64.55 7.67
N GLY A 419 -1.11 -64.29 7.61
CA GLY A 419 -2.10 -64.97 8.45
C GLY A 419 -2.12 -66.46 8.20
N ASP A 420 -2.18 -66.87 6.93
CA ASP A 420 -2.18 -68.28 6.52
C ASP A 420 -0.87 -68.97 6.91
N MET A 421 0.28 -68.30 6.78
CA MET A 421 1.57 -68.84 7.26
C MET A 421 1.61 -69.04 8.77
N ARG A 422 1.04 -68.11 9.56
CA ARG A 422 0.96 -68.30 11.03
C ARG A 422 0.09 -69.49 11.40
N GLU A 423 -1.03 -69.69 10.70
CA GLU A 423 -1.91 -70.84 10.90
C GLU A 423 -1.21 -72.15 10.52
N LEU A 424 -0.48 -72.18 9.41
CA LEU A 424 0.37 -73.32 9.04
C LEU A 424 1.46 -73.59 10.08
N GLN A 425 2.10 -72.55 10.61
CA GLN A 425 3.11 -72.70 11.66
C GLN A 425 2.52 -73.25 12.95
N LYS A 426 1.31 -72.82 13.32
CA LYS A 426 0.56 -73.38 14.45
C LYS A 426 0.24 -74.85 14.22
N ARG A 427 -0.33 -75.21 13.07
CA ARG A 427 -0.62 -76.60 12.69
C ARG A 427 0.63 -77.48 12.69
N LEU A 428 1.77 -76.96 12.22
CA LEU A 428 3.05 -77.66 12.26
C LEU A 428 3.51 -77.90 13.70
N SER A 429 3.36 -76.92 14.59
CA SER A 429 3.69 -77.07 16.01
C SER A 429 2.81 -78.11 16.71
N GLU A 430 1.50 -78.13 16.40
CA GLU A 430 0.55 -79.10 16.92
C GLU A 430 0.87 -80.52 16.42
N ALA A 431 1.15 -80.67 15.11
CA ALA A 431 1.57 -81.94 14.53
C ALA A 431 2.89 -82.45 15.15
N ASN A 432 3.87 -81.57 15.36
CA ASN A 432 5.10 -81.94 16.06
C ASN A 432 4.85 -82.35 17.53
N GLY A 433 3.90 -81.72 18.20
CA GLY A 433 3.42 -82.14 19.52
C GLY A 433 2.87 -83.56 19.49
N GLN A 434 1.96 -83.84 18.54
CA GLN A 434 1.38 -85.18 18.34
C GLN A 434 2.45 -86.24 18.03
N VAL A 435 3.43 -85.92 17.17
CA VAL A 435 4.55 -86.82 16.87
C VAL A 435 5.40 -87.10 18.12
N CYS A 436 5.67 -86.09 18.94
CA CYS A 436 6.38 -86.28 20.21
C CYS A 436 5.62 -87.20 21.17
N ASP A 437 4.30 -87.05 21.27
CA ASP A 437 3.48 -87.87 22.16
C ASP A 437 3.34 -89.31 21.64
N LEU A 438 3.11 -89.50 20.35
CA LEU A 438 3.18 -90.82 19.70
C LEU A 438 4.55 -91.47 19.89
N ALA A 439 5.65 -90.72 19.80
CA ALA A 439 6.99 -91.24 20.06
C ALA A 439 7.22 -91.64 21.53
N LYS A 440 6.53 -91.02 22.50
CA LYS A 440 6.52 -91.48 23.90
C LYS A 440 5.69 -92.75 24.05
N GLU A 441 4.52 -92.81 23.43
CA GLU A 441 3.65 -93.99 23.44
C GLU A 441 4.35 -95.21 22.82
N VAL A 442 4.98 -95.04 21.66
CA VAL A 442 5.76 -96.11 21.01
C VAL A 442 6.92 -96.57 21.90
N ARG A 443 7.62 -95.66 22.57
CA ARG A 443 8.68 -96.03 23.54
C ARG A 443 8.11 -96.82 24.72
N ALA A 444 7.01 -96.38 25.30
CA ALA A 444 6.35 -97.07 26.40
C ALA A 444 5.85 -98.47 25.98
N ALA A 445 5.19 -98.56 24.83
CA ALA A 445 4.75 -99.83 24.25
C ALA A 445 5.93 -100.77 24.00
N ASN A 446 7.04 -100.27 23.45
CA ASN A 446 8.25 -101.07 23.23
C ASN A 446 8.86 -101.56 24.55
N SER A 447 8.94 -100.70 25.58
CA SER A 447 9.38 -101.11 26.92
C SER A 447 8.49 -102.20 27.52
N ASN A 448 7.17 -102.09 27.35
CA ASN A 448 6.21 -103.11 27.79
C ASN A 448 6.38 -104.42 27.02
N SER A 449 6.54 -104.37 25.69
CA SER A 449 6.82 -105.56 24.87
C SER A 449 8.12 -106.25 25.29
N ILE A 450 9.18 -105.50 25.58
CA ILE A 450 10.44 -106.06 26.09
C ILE A 450 10.22 -106.74 27.45
N ALA A 451 9.45 -106.13 28.35
CA ALA A 451 9.11 -106.73 29.64
C ALA A 451 8.29 -108.02 29.47
N HIS A 452 7.31 -108.04 28.57
CA HIS A 452 6.53 -109.24 28.23
C HIS A 452 7.41 -110.35 27.64
N LEU A 453 8.30 -110.02 26.70
CA LEU A 453 9.23 -110.98 26.12
C LEU A 453 10.17 -111.57 27.19
N ARG A 454 10.62 -110.75 28.15
CA ARG A 454 11.40 -111.23 29.30
C ARG A 454 10.58 -112.20 30.15
N GLY A 455 9.34 -111.84 30.51
CA GLY A 455 8.46 -112.72 31.29
C GLY A 455 8.13 -114.04 30.57
N LEU A 456 7.99 -114.02 29.24
CA LEU A 456 7.84 -115.23 28.43
C LEU A 456 9.12 -116.08 28.45
N SER A 457 10.29 -115.45 28.34
CA SER A 457 11.58 -116.15 28.45
C SER A 457 11.75 -116.81 29.82
N ASP A 458 11.41 -116.11 30.91
CA ASP A 458 11.47 -116.65 32.27
C ASP A 458 10.48 -117.81 32.45
N SER A 459 9.28 -117.67 31.90
CA SER A 459 8.26 -118.75 31.90
C SER A 459 8.73 -119.98 31.12
N LEU A 460 9.38 -119.77 29.96
CA LEU A 460 9.97 -120.85 29.16
C LEU A 460 11.10 -121.55 29.92
N ALA A 461 11.95 -120.80 30.62
CA ALA A 461 12.99 -121.36 31.47
C ALA A 461 12.38 -122.21 32.61
N CYS A 462 11.32 -121.74 33.25
CA CYS A 462 10.59 -122.51 34.26
C CYS A 462 9.97 -123.79 33.68
N ALA A 463 9.35 -123.71 32.50
CA ALA A 463 8.78 -124.87 31.81
C ALA A 463 9.85 -125.91 31.48
N ASN A 464 11.07 -125.49 31.08
CA ASN A 464 12.19 -126.41 30.86
C ASN A 464 12.60 -127.13 32.17
N VAL A 465 12.71 -126.41 33.29
CA VAL A 465 13.01 -127.03 34.60
C VAL A 465 11.92 -128.02 35.01
N LEU A 466 10.65 -127.69 34.80
CA LEU A 466 9.54 -128.60 35.08
C LEU A 466 9.58 -129.85 34.19
N ARG A 467 9.95 -129.71 32.91
CA ARG A 467 10.16 -130.85 32.01
C ARG A 467 11.30 -131.74 32.50
N ASP A 468 12.44 -131.16 32.88
CA ASP A 468 13.58 -131.94 33.37
C ASP A 468 13.22 -132.70 34.65
N ARG A 469 12.48 -132.07 35.57
CA ARG A 469 11.92 -132.74 36.76
C ARG A 469 10.95 -133.86 36.40
N LEU A 470 10.12 -133.67 35.37
CA LEU A 470 9.19 -134.69 34.90
C LEU A 470 9.94 -135.88 34.30
N GLU A 471 11.00 -135.64 33.52
CA GLU A 471 11.88 -136.70 32.99
C GLU A 471 12.58 -137.46 34.13
N GLU A 472 13.10 -136.75 35.14
CA GLU A 472 13.71 -137.35 36.33
C GLU A 472 12.69 -138.21 37.10
N ALA A 473 11.51 -137.68 37.40
CA ALA A 473 10.44 -138.41 38.07
C ALA A 473 10.00 -139.64 37.25
N THR A 474 9.91 -139.50 35.92
CA THR A 474 9.61 -140.63 35.03
C THR A 474 10.71 -141.69 35.08
N GLY A 475 11.98 -141.29 35.16
CA GLY A 475 13.11 -142.18 35.39
C GLY A 475 13.00 -142.93 36.72
N GLN A 476 12.72 -142.23 37.81
CA GLN A 476 12.51 -142.82 39.14
C GLN A 476 11.37 -143.84 39.14
N VAL A 477 10.24 -143.52 38.50
CA VAL A 477 9.10 -144.44 38.37
C VAL A 477 9.50 -145.72 37.61
N ARG A 478 10.31 -145.62 36.55
CA ARG A 478 10.81 -146.81 35.84
C ARG A 478 11.73 -147.67 36.73
N THR A 479 12.61 -147.04 37.51
CA THR A 479 13.48 -147.75 38.46
C THR A 479 12.66 -148.46 39.53
N LEU A 480 11.72 -147.75 40.17
CA LEU A 480 10.83 -148.34 41.17
C LEU A 480 10.00 -149.49 40.59
N LYS A 481 9.53 -149.36 39.35
CA LYS A 481 8.82 -150.45 38.67
C LYS A 481 9.71 -151.67 38.46
N ALA A 482 10.96 -151.50 38.05
CA ALA A 482 11.90 -152.60 37.91
C ALA A 482 12.25 -153.25 39.26
N GLU A 483 12.40 -152.44 40.32
CA GLU A 483 12.60 -152.93 41.69
C GLU A 483 11.38 -153.72 42.19
N LEU A 484 10.15 -153.27 41.87
CA LEU A 484 8.93 -153.98 42.18
C LEU A 484 8.86 -155.33 41.46
N GLU A 485 9.10 -155.35 40.14
CA GLU A 485 9.13 -156.60 39.36
C GLU A 485 10.20 -157.58 39.91
N TYR A 486 11.37 -157.07 40.33
CA TYR A 486 12.40 -157.88 40.99
C TYR A 486 11.94 -158.42 42.35
N ALA A 487 11.28 -157.60 43.17
CA ALA A 487 10.75 -158.01 44.46
C ALA A 487 9.61 -159.04 44.31
N GLU A 488 8.72 -158.88 43.33
CA GLU A 488 7.68 -159.85 42.98
C GLU A 488 8.31 -161.19 42.55
N GLY A 489 9.35 -161.14 41.71
CA GLY A 489 10.13 -162.33 41.32
C GLY A 489 10.70 -163.05 42.54
N ARG A 490 11.36 -162.32 43.45
CA ARG A 490 11.86 -162.88 44.72
C ARG A 490 10.75 -163.47 45.57
N SER A 491 9.61 -162.78 45.70
CA SER A 491 8.47 -163.27 46.48
C SER A 491 7.92 -164.56 45.90
N SER A 492 7.81 -164.67 44.57
CA SER A 492 7.42 -165.90 43.88
C SER A 492 8.40 -167.04 44.16
N ASP A 493 9.70 -166.78 44.14
CA ASP A 493 10.72 -167.80 44.42
C ASP A 493 10.70 -168.25 45.88
N VAL A 494 10.53 -167.32 46.82
CA VAL A 494 10.31 -167.64 48.25
C VAL A 494 9.03 -168.44 48.44
N GLU A 495 7.95 -168.13 47.72
CA GLU A 495 6.70 -168.91 47.81
C GLU A 495 6.87 -170.33 47.26
N LYS A 496 7.64 -170.51 46.18
CA LYS A 496 8.01 -171.86 45.69
C LYS A 496 8.85 -172.61 46.71
N GLU A 497 9.84 -171.95 47.33
CA GLU A 497 10.66 -172.54 48.38
C GLU A 497 9.80 -172.92 49.59
N ARG A 498 8.84 -172.08 49.96
CA ARG A 498 7.83 -172.37 51.00
C ARG A 498 6.98 -173.57 50.64
N GLN A 499 6.51 -173.69 49.40
CA GLN A 499 5.74 -174.86 48.94
C GLN A 499 6.58 -176.14 48.94
N ASP A 500 7.87 -176.05 48.58
CA ASP A 500 8.79 -177.20 48.64
C ASP A 500 9.08 -177.60 50.08
N LEU A 501 9.29 -176.63 50.97
CA LEU A 501 9.41 -176.86 52.41
C LEU A 501 8.10 -177.42 53.01
N ASP A 502 6.93 -176.93 52.60
CA ASP A 502 5.63 -177.50 53.00
C ASP A 502 5.53 -178.95 52.53
N LYS A 503 5.95 -179.29 51.30
CA LYS A 503 6.02 -180.68 50.83
C LYS A 503 6.98 -181.50 51.69
N GLN A 504 8.20 -181.02 51.93
CA GLN A 504 9.17 -181.69 52.79
C GLN A 504 8.61 -181.91 54.19
N LEU A 505 7.91 -180.92 54.76
CA LEU A 505 7.22 -181.03 56.04
C LEU A 505 6.09 -182.06 55.99
N THR A 506 5.28 -182.10 54.93
CA THR A 506 4.25 -183.14 54.78
C THR A 506 4.85 -184.53 54.64
N ASP A 507 6.00 -184.67 53.97
CA ASP A 507 6.74 -185.92 53.82
C ASP A 507 7.33 -186.38 55.17
N VAL A 508 7.92 -185.44 55.92
CA VAL A 508 8.40 -185.66 57.28
C VAL A 508 7.24 -185.99 58.22
N THR A 509 6.10 -185.29 58.09
CA THR A 509 4.88 -185.53 58.87
C THR A 509 4.32 -186.91 58.54
N ALA A 510 4.30 -187.32 57.26
CA ALA A 510 3.89 -188.65 56.84
C ALA A 510 4.81 -189.74 57.42
N LYS A 511 6.13 -189.52 57.38
CA LYS A 511 7.11 -190.38 58.07
C LYS A 511 6.93 -190.39 59.57
N LEU A 512 6.55 -189.26 60.18
CA LEU A 512 6.21 -189.15 61.59
C LEU A 512 4.96 -189.95 61.91
N THR A 513 3.91 -189.88 61.08
CA THR A 513 2.71 -190.71 61.24
C THR A 513 2.97 -192.20 60.97
N GLU A 514 3.91 -192.55 60.09
CA GLU A 514 4.37 -193.92 59.88
C GLU A 514 5.14 -194.43 61.11
N LEU A 515 6.04 -193.61 61.66
CA LEU A 515 6.74 -193.88 62.91
C LEU A 515 5.78 -193.92 64.11
N GLU A 516 4.77 -193.06 64.18
CA GLU A 516 3.71 -193.06 65.20
C GLU A 516 2.80 -194.30 65.06
N GLY A 517 2.59 -194.80 63.84
CA GLY A 517 1.94 -196.07 63.57
C GLY A 517 2.77 -197.28 64.04
N GLN A 518 4.10 -197.19 63.96
CA GLN A 518 5.02 -198.18 64.53
C GLN A 518 5.06 -198.09 66.07
N LEU A 519 4.90 -196.89 66.64
CA LEU A 519 4.90 -196.64 68.07
C LEU A 519 3.57 -197.00 68.77
N HIS A 520 2.46 -197.10 68.02
CA HIS A 520 1.12 -197.45 68.53
C HIS A 520 0.94 -198.90 69.05
N SER A 521 2.01 -199.68 69.17
CA SER A 521 2.00 -200.98 69.85
C SER A 521 2.43 -200.92 71.32
N GLN A 522 2.80 -199.75 71.87
CA GLN A 522 3.01 -199.56 73.31
C GLN A 522 2.56 -198.17 73.80
N GLU A 523 1.41 -198.19 74.47
CA GLU A 523 0.99 -197.37 75.62
C GLU A 523 0.68 -195.85 75.50
N THR A 524 -0.57 -195.61 75.88
CA THR A 524 -1.42 -194.44 76.20
C THR A 524 -0.90 -193.33 77.15
N GLN A 525 -1.43 -192.09 76.91
CA GLN A 525 -1.56 -190.88 77.77
C GLN A 525 -0.28 -190.01 77.99
N ARG A 526 -0.24 -188.66 77.89
CA ARG A 526 -1.20 -187.54 78.14
C ARG A 526 -0.71 -186.18 77.53
N SER A 527 -1.63 -185.25 77.28
CA SER A 527 -1.60 -183.87 76.71
C SER A 527 -1.23 -182.72 77.69
N LEU A 528 -0.39 -181.70 77.39
CA LEU A 528 -0.52 -180.38 76.66
C LEU A 528 -1.18 -179.17 77.39
N GLN A 529 -0.44 -178.04 77.60
CA GLN A 529 -0.80 -176.60 77.33
C GLN A 529 0.24 -175.54 77.87
N ILE A 530 0.42 -174.40 77.17
CA ILE A 530 1.21 -173.17 77.51
C ILE A 530 0.55 -171.88 76.89
N PRO A 531 0.70 -170.65 77.46
CA PRO A 531 -0.36 -169.60 77.57
C PRO A 531 -0.12 -168.20 76.91
N GLU A 532 -1.13 -167.33 77.09
CA GLU A 532 -1.34 -165.92 76.67
C GLU A 532 -0.47 -164.87 77.39
N SER A 533 -0.21 -163.70 76.76
CA SER A 533 0.78 -162.69 77.21
C SER A 533 0.25 -161.25 77.39
N PRO A 534 0.95 -160.39 78.18
CA PRO A 534 0.48 -159.08 78.69
C PRO A 534 0.39 -157.93 77.67
N LEU A 535 0.76 -158.15 76.39
CA LEU A 535 0.73 -157.09 75.38
C LEU A 535 -0.70 -156.71 74.94
N GLY A 536 -1.68 -157.57 75.19
CA GLY A 536 -3.09 -157.36 74.83
C GLY A 536 -3.84 -156.38 75.74
N GLU A 537 -3.45 -156.23 76.99
CA GLU A 537 -4.15 -155.36 77.96
C GLU A 537 -3.79 -153.87 77.79
N LEU A 538 -2.60 -153.55 77.30
CA LEU A 538 -2.18 -152.18 77.00
C LEU A 538 -2.89 -151.61 75.76
N ALA A 539 -3.16 -152.46 74.75
CA ALA A 539 -3.90 -152.08 73.55
C ALA A 539 -5.39 -151.80 73.83
N SER A 540 -5.98 -152.47 74.84
CA SER A 540 -7.38 -152.28 75.25
C SER A 540 -7.62 -150.93 75.96
N MET A 541 -6.64 -150.43 76.72
CA MET A 541 -6.73 -149.14 77.42
C MET A 541 -6.67 -147.95 76.46
N TYR A 542 -5.74 -147.94 75.50
CA TYR A 542 -5.63 -146.88 74.48
C TYR A 542 -6.86 -146.84 73.54
N ALA A 543 -7.49 -147.98 73.26
CA ALA A 543 -8.71 -148.05 72.46
C ALA A 543 -9.98 -147.55 73.19
N LYS A 544 -9.93 -147.38 74.52
CA LYS A 544 -11.00 -146.81 75.35
C LYS A 544 -10.85 -145.29 75.49
N ILE A 545 -9.61 -144.79 75.61
CA ILE A 545 -9.27 -143.35 75.64
C ILE A 545 -9.69 -142.64 74.33
N ALA A 546 -9.46 -143.29 73.19
CA ALA A 546 -9.88 -142.75 71.90
C ALA A 546 -11.40 -142.67 71.72
N ARG A 547 -12.22 -143.31 72.57
CA ARG A 547 -13.67 -143.42 72.37
C ARG A 547 -14.51 -142.41 73.16
N GLU A 548 -14.00 -141.87 74.28
CA GLU A 548 -14.75 -140.96 75.16
C GLU A 548 -14.38 -139.47 75.01
N VAL A 549 -13.27 -139.13 74.34
CA VAL A 549 -12.77 -137.73 74.18
C VAL A 549 -12.91 -137.20 72.74
N LEU A 550 -13.47 -137.98 71.80
CA LEU A 550 -13.50 -137.67 70.35
C LEU A 550 -14.42 -136.52 69.93
N ASN A 551 -15.30 -136.02 70.80
CA ASN A 551 -16.32 -135.03 70.44
C ASN A 551 -15.98 -133.58 70.86
N LEU A 552 -14.84 -133.34 71.50
CA LEU A 552 -14.40 -131.98 71.87
C LEU A 552 -13.52 -131.38 70.76
N PRO A 553 -13.94 -130.30 70.08
CA PRO A 553 -13.12 -129.65 69.08
C PRO A 553 -12.03 -128.81 69.78
N VAL A 554 -10.79 -129.28 69.74
CA VAL A 554 -9.61 -128.58 70.27
C VAL A 554 -8.71 -128.16 69.11
N ILE A 555 -8.31 -126.88 69.04
CA ILE A 555 -7.33 -126.41 68.06
C ILE A 555 -5.99 -126.21 68.79
N PRO A 556 -4.97 -127.04 68.52
CA PRO A 556 -3.62 -126.74 68.97
C PRO A 556 -3.02 -125.69 68.04
N GLN A 557 -3.12 -124.40 68.38
CA GLN A 557 -2.43 -123.35 67.63
C GLN A 557 -1.46 -122.53 68.51
N ALA A 558 -0.22 -122.49 68.00
CA ALA A 558 0.89 -121.60 68.33
C ALA A 558 1.66 -121.84 69.63
N LEU A 559 2.34 -122.99 69.75
CA LEU A 559 3.47 -123.12 70.69
C LEU A 559 4.60 -123.96 70.08
N ALA A 560 5.63 -123.28 69.57
CA ALA A 560 6.96 -123.87 69.51
C ALA A 560 7.40 -124.22 70.94
N THR A 561 7.89 -125.44 71.15
CA THR A 561 8.57 -125.93 72.37
C THR A 561 7.73 -126.30 73.61
N TYR A 562 6.49 -126.80 73.46
CA TYR A 562 5.78 -127.42 74.60
C TYR A 562 5.71 -128.95 74.53
N ASP A 563 5.95 -129.60 75.67
CA ASP A 563 5.83 -131.04 75.84
C ASP A 563 4.35 -131.44 75.93
N PHE A 564 3.79 -131.93 74.81
CA PHE A 564 2.43 -132.46 74.72
C PHE A 564 2.13 -133.49 75.83
N ARG A 565 3.15 -134.19 76.33
CA ARG A 565 3.03 -135.15 77.42
C ARG A 565 2.69 -134.47 78.75
N ALA A 566 3.28 -133.31 79.03
CA ALA A 566 3.01 -132.54 80.24
C ALA A 566 1.58 -131.98 80.24
N LEU A 567 1.13 -131.45 79.09
CA LEU A 567 -0.24 -130.98 78.91
C LEU A 567 -1.27 -132.11 79.07
N ALA A 568 -1.01 -133.26 78.44
CA ALA A 568 -1.89 -134.44 78.56
C ALA A 568 -1.95 -134.96 80.01
N LEU A 569 -0.83 -134.96 80.75
CA LEU A 569 -0.80 -135.39 82.15
C LEU A 569 -1.53 -134.41 83.08
N ALA A 570 -1.52 -133.11 82.80
CA ALA A 570 -2.22 -132.10 83.58
C ALA A 570 -3.74 -132.08 83.32
N ILE A 571 -4.15 -132.25 82.06
CA ILE A 571 -5.56 -132.19 81.65
C ILE A 571 -6.30 -133.50 81.94
N ALA A 572 -5.66 -134.66 81.74
CA ALA A 572 -6.34 -135.95 81.81
C ALA A 572 -7.09 -136.19 83.13
N PRO A 573 -6.51 -135.96 84.34
CA PRO A 573 -7.23 -136.16 85.59
C PRO A 573 -8.49 -135.30 85.73
N LEU A 574 -8.49 -134.09 85.16
CA LEU A 574 -9.63 -133.17 85.18
C LEU A 574 -10.74 -133.64 84.23
N LEU A 575 -10.38 -134.13 83.04
CA LEU A 575 -11.32 -134.71 82.07
C LEU A 575 -11.89 -136.07 82.52
N PHE A 576 -11.23 -136.77 83.45
CA PHE A 576 -11.74 -138.02 84.02
C PHE A 576 -12.78 -137.82 85.14
N ARG A 577 -13.04 -136.59 85.59
CA ARG A 577 -14.17 -136.32 86.50
C ARG A 577 -15.48 -136.56 85.76
N SER A 578 -16.41 -137.32 86.34
CA SER A 578 -17.67 -137.73 85.70
C SER A 578 -18.57 -136.56 85.26
N GLU A 579 -18.32 -135.37 85.82
CA GLU A 579 -19.09 -134.14 85.59
C GLU A 579 -18.39 -133.19 84.58
N SER A 580 -17.18 -133.52 84.12
CA SER A 580 -16.37 -132.63 83.28
C SER A 580 -16.95 -132.36 81.89
N ASN A 581 -17.56 -133.36 81.25
CA ASN A 581 -18.07 -133.23 79.88
C ASN A 581 -19.26 -132.26 79.75
N PRO A 582 -20.34 -132.35 80.57
CA PRO A 582 -21.44 -131.38 80.50
C PRO A 582 -20.99 -129.96 80.84
N GLU A 583 -20.12 -129.77 81.84
CA GLU A 583 -19.65 -128.43 82.21
C GLU A 583 -18.71 -127.81 81.16
N LEU A 584 -17.85 -128.62 80.53
CA LEU A 584 -17.04 -128.17 79.38
C LEU A 584 -17.88 -127.81 78.16
N SER A 585 -18.99 -128.51 77.95
CA SER A 585 -19.95 -128.15 76.89
C SER A 585 -20.63 -126.81 77.19
N VAL A 586 -21.07 -126.60 78.44
CA VAL A 586 -21.66 -125.32 78.89
C VAL A 586 -20.64 -124.19 78.74
N PHE A 587 -19.37 -124.44 79.08
CA PHE A 587 -18.31 -123.46 78.90
C PHE A 587 -18.03 -123.16 77.43
N LEU A 588 -17.95 -124.17 76.56
CA LEU A 588 -17.84 -123.99 75.11
C LEU A 588 -18.99 -123.14 74.54
N ASP A 589 -20.22 -123.44 74.95
CA ASP A 589 -21.42 -122.71 74.52
C ASP A 589 -21.47 -121.27 75.07
N SER A 590 -20.76 -120.99 76.16
CA SER A 590 -20.66 -119.64 76.72
C SER A 590 -19.92 -118.66 75.81
N GLY A 591 -19.07 -119.16 74.90
CA GLY A 591 -18.25 -118.32 74.01
C GLY A 591 -17.23 -117.44 74.75
N SER A 592 -16.91 -117.74 76.01
CA SER A 592 -16.01 -116.90 76.81
C SER A 592 -14.59 -116.88 76.24
N SER A 593 -14.16 -115.73 75.72
CA SER A 593 -12.80 -115.50 75.22
C SER A 593 -11.77 -115.17 76.31
N GLU A 594 -12.22 -114.96 77.55
CA GLU A 594 -11.35 -114.78 78.72
C GLU A 594 -10.78 -116.11 79.19
N TRP A 595 -9.62 -116.09 79.85
CA TRP A 595 -9.02 -117.29 80.43
C TRP A 595 -9.75 -117.68 81.72
N HIS A 596 -10.07 -118.98 81.86
CA HIS A 596 -10.64 -119.58 83.06
C HIS A 596 -9.78 -120.75 83.52
N CYS A 597 -9.76 -121.04 84.81
CA CYS A 597 -9.09 -122.24 85.31
C CYS A 597 -9.91 -123.46 84.88
N LEU A 598 -9.28 -124.42 84.19
CA LEU A 598 -9.95 -125.61 83.69
C LEU A 598 -10.60 -126.42 84.81
N GLU A 599 -9.98 -126.47 85.98
CA GLU A 599 -10.56 -127.13 87.16
C GLU A 599 -11.84 -126.42 87.63
N ASN A 600 -11.83 -125.08 87.71
CA ASN A 600 -13.03 -124.31 88.01
C ASN A 600 -14.13 -124.52 86.95
N VAL A 601 -13.74 -124.59 85.68
CA VAL A 601 -14.68 -124.84 84.56
C VAL A 601 -15.31 -126.23 84.70
N VAL A 602 -14.49 -127.26 84.96
CA VAL A 602 -14.97 -128.64 85.16
C VAL A 602 -15.86 -128.76 86.40
N ASP A 603 -15.65 -127.92 87.41
CA ASP A 603 -16.47 -127.86 88.61
C ASP A 603 -17.69 -126.90 88.46
N GLY A 604 -17.98 -126.43 87.23
CA GLY A 604 -19.15 -125.60 86.91
C GLY A 604 -19.07 -124.13 87.37
N MET A 605 -17.87 -123.64 87.71
CA MET A 605 -17.63 -122.28 88.19
C MET A 605 -16.89 -121.42 87.16
N LEU A 606 -17.63 -120.59 86.42
CA LEU A 606 -17.06 -119.62 85.48
C LEU A 606 -16.63 -118.34 86.24
N ARG A 607 -15.36 -118.27 86.64
CA ARG A 607 -14.77 -117.12 87.36
C ARG A 607 -13.52 -116.61 86.63
N PRO A 608 -13.66 -115.80 85.58
CA PRO A 608 -12.50 -115.29 84.87
C PRO A 608 -11.69 -114.31 85.73
N GLU A 609 -12.30 -113.66 86.72
CA GLU A 609 -11.61 -112.71 87.60
C GLU A 609 -10.60 -113.38 88.54
N ALA A 610 -10.69 -114.70 88.71
CA ALA A 610 -9.73 -115.51 89.44
C ALA A 610 -8.39 -115.63 88.70
N ILE A 611 -8.28 -115.16 87.45
CA ILE A 611 -7.05 -115.18 86.68
C ILE A 611 -6.40 -113.80 86.64
N ARG A 612 -5.24 -113.68 87.29
CA ARG A 612 -4.38 -112.48 87.18
C ARG A 612 -3.05 -112.88 86.58
N GLN A 613 -2.63 -112.18 85.53
CA GLN A 613 -1.34 -112.42 84.85
C GLN A 613 -1.15 -113.88 84.39
N ARG A 614 -2.23 -114.55 83.96
CA ARG A 614 -2.25 -115.98 83.56
C ARG A 614 -1.90 -116.96 84.69
N GLN A 615 -2.16 -116.58 85.94
CA GLN A 615 -2.12 -117.49 87.07
C GLN A 615 -3.49 -117.53 87.73
N CYS A 616 -3.94 -118.73 88.06
CA CYS A 616 -5.16 -118.94 88.84
C CYS A 616 -4.90 -118.53 90.29
N THR A 617 -5.78 -117.71 90.86
CA THR A 617 -5.71 -117.29 92.27
C THR A 617 -6.52 -118.21 93.20
N ASP A 618 -7.37 -119.09 92.65
CA ASP A 618 -8.19 -120.01 93.41
C ASP A 618 -7.44 -121.31 93.80
N HIS A 619 -6.33 -121.62 93.13
CA HIS A 619 -5.56 -122.84 93.34
C HIS A 619 -4.08 -122.55 93.51
N ASP A 620 -3.45 -123.14 94.53
CA ASP A 620 -2.02 -123.06 94.79
C ASP A 620 -1.25 -123.99 93.82
N GLY A 621 -1.11 -123.61 92.54
CA GLY A 621 -0.34 -124.37 91.53
C GLY A 621 -0.50 -123.90 90.09
N ASP A 622 0.34 -124.43 89.19
CA ASP A 622 0.25 -124.21 87.73
C ASP A 622 -1.03 -124.86 87.20
N CYS A 623 -2.10 -124.08 87.14
CA CYS A 623 -3.39 -124.53 86.65
C CYS A 623 -3.43 -124.52 85.14
N VAL A 624 -4.06 -125.53 84.56
CA VAL A 624 -4.45 -125.45 83.16
C VAL A 624 -5.53 -124.37 83.04
N LEU A 625 -5.26 -123.36 82.22
CA LEU A 625 -6.21 -122.34 81.83
C LEU A 625 -6.85 -122.73 80.49
N ALA A 626 -8.14 -122.48 80.35
CA ALA A 626 -8.89 -122.70 79.14
C ALA A 626 -9.68 -121.43 78.77
N ARG A 627 -9.83 -121.20 77.48
CA ARG A 627 -10.75 -120.19 76.92
C ARG A 627 -11.42 -120.73 75.67
N VAL A 628 -12.50 -120.10 75.26
CA VAL A 628 -13.17 -120.40 74.00
C VAL A 628 -12.67 -119.47 72.91
N VAL A 629 -12.29 -120.03 71.76
CA VAL A 629 -11.91 -119.30 70.56
C VAL A 629 -12.88 -119.66 69.44
N GLU A 630 -13.45 -118.66 68.78
CA GLU A 630 -14.26 -118.90 67.59
C GLU A 630 -13.37 -119.22 66.40
N SER A 631 -13.50 -120.42 65.84
CA SER A 631 -12.96 -120.81 64.54
C SER A 631 -14.05 -120.64 63.48
N GLU A 632 -13.68 -120.48 62.21
CA GLU A 632 -14.59 -120.19 61.07
C GLU A 632 -15.78 -121.15 60.95
N GLU A 633 -15.73 -122.34 61.57
CA GLU A 633 -16.79 -123.35 61.52
C GLU A 633 -17.42 -123.72 62.88
N ARG A 634 -16.80 -123.37 64.02
CA ARG A 634 -17.27 -123.73 65.39
C ARG A 634 -16.40 -123.14 66.51
N ALA A 635 -16.99 -122.96 67.70
CA ALA A 635 -16.27 -122.62 68.93
C ALA A 635 -15.37 -123.79 69.39
N VAL A 636 -14.14 -123.50 69.76
CA VAL A 636 -13.13 -124.48 70.19
C VAL A 636 -12.47 -124.08 71.50
N LEU A 637 -11.97 -125.05 72.26
CA LEU A 637 -11.18 -124.77 73.46
C LEU A 637 -9.71 -124.53 73.11
N ASP A 638 -9.15 -123.47 73.66
CA ASP A 638 -7.73 -123.12 73.65
C ASP A 638 -7.18 -123.24 75.07
N PHE A 639 -6.04 -123.91 75.24
CA PHE A 639 -5.46 -124.27 76.54
C PHE A 639 -4.09 -123.61 76.77
N TYR A 640 -3.83 -123.21 78.00
CA TYR A 640 -2.56 -122.66 78.47
C TYR A 640 -2.22 -123.28 79.83
N ILE A 641 -0.94 -123.51 80.14
CA ILE A 641 -0.48 -123.89 81.48
C ILE A 641 0.36 -122.76 82.03
#